data_AF-A0A0M9YF31-F1
#
_entry.id   AF-A0A0M9YF31-F1
#
_cell.length_a   1.000
_cell.length_b   1.000
_cell.length_c   1.000
_cell.angle_alpha   90.00
_cell.angle_beta   90.00
_cell.angle_gamma   90.00
#
_symmetry.space_group_name_H-M   'P 1'
#
loop_
_entity.id
_entity.type
_entity.pdbx_description
1 polymer ?
#
loop_
_entity_poly.entity_id
_entity_poly.type
_entity_poly.pdbx_seq_one_letter_code
_entity_poly.pdbx_strand_id
1 'polypeptide(L)'
;MAKADRNAVARAAVTGENHAQATSWIKAHGLLHGLAPDAASTEQQLLEASLLFALTRRSVPFGPITAAGTLFGIAKASPGPNDELRLWPAPGYEAEVLARLLPSRTDEAISTVAGVAGLRWVRNGKYLTLARVRAAAQVQLAAQPRDVREAARLCTQAGLLPLWDQDGTVFEDTPRRVIDVSLAETAPAWSRALRRPLLAQEVAAAWSTREPTLAELAGDESALMPRPHGPLARRPQIVHVRSTKGGTGCSTMSVQIAYGLTRAGRTVALVTDEAMLRHVAKDAADETAVWHEPFAPASGGRLMAAAHGYFGENLDARAAEATSRGEVVVLDVGNRTPAELAGLPAADLTVFTDHYRGRDWVRVDVVDTRPEQVRVFAALGEAFGQWRGPSVEPADADRLLAALDREFFFYAMVRLEAPDEVDVWDTDDAEDVEEWWDFGSHWGPGHPDDLLPPEDAAPLDSWRRHFLDFITPEGQRRHPEHWDAVRDSWIAHNRMRNLQRLSADGSTLDELAKRTSEFLVAAGQDLQPRAASAEERQTWRTAMLTRWLDARFAARLRLDAAYLPRPAAQTVMAVLDARFHTHGPHNTEGFASLADAVTGDEWWDAPAAARSLEGTGSLPPAPDRDPSARDVERASFLTAVEAEGARRHGEVWSEVRNHWAEHHRRLEQDEQEPFAPDEAELPELRRQFIASLAPVTAAGVDWEAVTGLWLAGARSDAARVHDFDDMIERRQRPATGEETAKSLLREVRALGLEPQTPVAVIINMYRSVGEPEAVAETAAALRGHGVVGLCTVAQREAFEELLFAPSTWNDERVRPVQEELGTMVHSALKRTATTPTATGSS
;
A
#
# COMPACT_ATOMS: atom_id res chain seq x y z
N MET A 1 23.18 -17.83 -33.00
CA MET A 1 22.29 -18.47 -34.01
C MET A 1 22.57 -19.96 -34.25
N ALA A 2 23.83 -20.42 -34.33
CA ALA A 2 24.16 -21.83 -34.64
C ALA A 2 23.57 -22.92 -33.71
N LYS A 3 23.24 -22.59 -32.45
CA LYS A 3 22.69 -23.56 -31.47
C LYS A 3 21.16 -23.79 -31.62
N ALA A 4 20.41 -22.76 -32.01
CA ALA A 4 18.97 -22.87 -32.26
C ALA A 4 18.68 -23.72 -33.51
N ASP A 5 19.53 -23.58 -34.52
CA ASP A 5 19.51 -24.38 -35.75
C ASP A 5 19.71 -25.88 -35.46
N ARG A 6 20.71 -26.22 -34.62
CA ARG A 6 20.96 -27.61 -34.18
C ARG A 6 19.77 -28.23 -33.43
N ASN A 7 19.12 -27.47 -32.54
CA ASN A 7 17.97 -27.97 -31.77
C ASN A 7 16.74 -28.17 -32.65
N ALA A 8 16.48 -27.28 -33.62
CA ALA A 8 15.39 -27.45 -34.57
C ALA A 8 15.61 -28.69 -35.46
N VAL A 9 16.85 -28.92 -35.90
CA VAL A 9 17.24 -30.15 -36.62
C VAL A 9 17.04 -31.39 -35.75
N ALA A 10 17.47 -31.37 -34.48
CA ALA A 10 17.31 -32.50 -33.57
C ALA A 10 15.82 -32.81 -33.26
N ARG A 11 14.99 -31.79 -33.03
CA ARG A 11 13.53 -31.97 -32.86
C ARG A 11 12.91 -32.53 -34.14
N ALA A 12 13.21 -31.95 -35.30
CA ALA A 12 12.71 -32.43 -36.58
C ALA A 12 13.06 -33.91 -36.81
N ALA A 13 14.28 -34.33 -36.47
CA ALA A 13 14.75 -35.70 -36.62
C ALA A 13 13.98 -36.74 -35.80
N VAL A 14 13.36 -36.35 -34.68
CA VAL A 14 12.59 -37.29 -33.83
C VAL A 14 11.07 -37.17 -34.01
N THR A 15 10.58 -35.95 -34.29
CA THR A 15 9.14 -35.66 -34.37
C THR A 15 8.57 -35.74 -35.79
N GLY A 16 9.41 -35.68 -36.83
CA GLY A 16 8.96 -35.57 -38.22
C GLY A 16 8.53 -34.15 -38.61
N GLU A 17 8.71 -33.15 -37.73
CA GLU A 17 8.44 -31.76 -38.06
C GLU A 17 9.37 -31.24 -39.15
N ASN A 18 8.86 -30.38 -40.04
CA ASN A 18 9.76 -29.63 -40.90
C ASN A 18 10.55 -28.60 -40.08
N HIS A 19 11.68 -28.15 -40.60
CA HIS A 19 12.58 -27.24 -39.87
C HIS A 19 11.89 -25.95 -39.40
N ALA A 20 10.98 -25.39 -40.21
CA ALA A 20 10.24 -24.18 -39.85
C ALA A 20 9.27 -24.41 -38.69
N GLN A 21 8.59 -25.56 -38.66
CA GLN A 21 7.69 -25.95 -37.58
C GLN A 21 8.47 -26.22 -36.29
N ALA A 22 9.56 -26.99 -36.35
CA ALA A 22 10.43 -27.24 -35.21
C ALA A 22 11.02 -25.94 -34.65
N THR A 23 11.47 -25.04 -35.53
CA THR A 23 11.95 -23.70 -35.14
C THR A 23 10.85 -22.86 -34.51
N SER A 24 9.65 -22.85 -35.09
CA SER A 24 8.49 -22.13 -34.55
C SER A 24 8.12 -22.66 -33.16
N TRP A 25 8.14 -23.99 -32.98
CA TRP A 25 7.84 -24.62 -31.70
C TRP A 25 8.88 -24.24 -30.64
N ILE A 26 10.17 -24.35 -30.97
CA ILE A 26 11.27 -24.01 -30.05
C ILE A 26 11.22 -22.52 -29.68
N LYS A 27 10.92 -21.64 -30.63
CA LYS A 27 10.72 -20.21 -30.36
C LYS A 27 9.55 -19.93 -29.43
N ALA A 28 8.48 -20.71 -29.53
CA ALA A 28 7.27 -20.52 -28.74
C ALA A 28 7.39 -21.11 -27.32
N HIS A 29 8.01 -22.28 -27.17
CA HIS A 29 7.97 -23.07 -25.92
C HIS A 29 9.32 -23.26 -25.23
N GLY A 30 10.43 -22.94 -25.90
CA GLY A 30 11.76 -23.13 -25.34
C GLY A 30 12.28 -24.58 -25.37
N LEU A 31 13.23 -24.90 -24.50
CA LEU A 31 13.76 -26.28 -24.28
C LEU A 31 13.55 -26.75 -22.83
N LEU A 32 12.80 -26.00 -22.02
CA LEU A 32 12.51 -26.36 -20.63
C LEU A 32 11.74 -27.69 -20.53
N HIS A 33 10.99 -28.04 -21.57
CA HIS A 33 10.23 -29.28 -21.66
C HIS A 33 10.94 -30.36 -22.51
N GLY A 34 12.18 -30.11 -22.92
CA GLY A 34 12.91 -30.95 -23.86
C GLY A 34 12.47 -30.76 -25.30
N LEU A 35 13.18 -31.39 -26.24
CA LEU A 35 12.87 -31.24 -27.67
C LEU A 35 11.59 -31.98 -28.09
N ALA A 36 11.13 -32.98 -27.34
CA ALA A 36 9.88 -33.71 -27.58
C ALA A 36 9.34 -34.25 -26.25
N PRO A 37 8.65 -33.42 -25.44
CA PRO A 37 8.20 -33.78 -24.10
C PRO A 37 7.31 -35.03 -24.12
N ASP A 38 7.51 -35.93 -23.15
CA ASP A 38 6.56 -37.00 -22.87
C ASP A 38 5.26 -36.42 -22.26
N ALA A 39 4.17 -37.18 -22.30
CA ALA A 39 2.95 -36.80 -21.59
C ALA A 39 3.16 -36.91 -20.07
N ALA A 40 2.70 -35.91 -19.31
CA ALA A 40 2.71 -35.85 -17.87
C ALA A 40 1.53 -36.61 -17.25
N SER A 41 0.32 -36.48 -17.82
CA SER A 41 -0.87 -37.19 -17.36
C SER A 41 -0.88 -38.66 -17.78
N THR A 42 -1.14 -39.55 -16.82
CA THR A 42 -1.38 -40.98 -17.08
C THR A 42 -2.58 -41.18 -18.01
N GLU A 43 -3.62 -40.35 -17.91
CA GLU A 43 -4.79 -40.43 -18.80
C GLU A 43 -4.42 -40.11 -20.25
N GLN A 44 -3.56 -39.10 -20.46
CA GLN A 44 -3.05 -38.75 -21.78
C GLN A 44 -2.12 -39.86 -22.31
N GLN A 45 -1.23 -40.41 -21.48
CA GLN A 45 -0.37 -41.52 -21.87
C GLN A 45 -1.20 -42.74 -22.32
N LEU A 46 -2.27 -43.07 -21.59
CA LEU A 46 -3.18 -44.18 -21.92
C LEU A 46 -3.94 -43.93 -23.24
N LEU A 47 -4.41 -42.70 -23.49
CA LEU A 47 -5.04 -42.35 -24.75
C LEU A 47 -4.06 -42.50 -25.92
N GLU A 48 -2.87 -41.91 -25.81
CA GLU A 48 -1.82 -41.98 -26.84
C GLU A 48 -1.38 -43.42 -27.08
N ALA A 49 -1.23 -44.20 -26.02
CA ALA A 49 -0.91 -45.62 -26.10
C ALA A 49 -1.99 -46.40 -26.85
N SER A 50 -3.26 -46.15 -26.53
CA SER A 50 -4.39 -46.80 -27.20
C SER A 50 -4.44 -46.46 -28.70
N LEU A 51 -4.16 -45.19 -29.05
CA LEU A 51 -4.14 -44.75 -30.45
C LEU A 51 -3.04 -45.46 -31.24
N LEU A 52 -1.81 -45.47 -30.72
CA LEU A 52 -0.70 -46.13 -31.41
C LEU A 52 -0.91 -47.65 -31.45
N PHE A 53 -1.39 -48.25 -30.36
CA PHE A 53 -1.74 -49.67 -30.31
C PHE A 53 -2.82 -50.06 -31.33
N ALA A 54 -3.81 -49.19 -31.56
CA ALA A 54 -4.81 -49.42 -32.60
C ALA A 54 -4.20 -49.38 -34.02
N LEU A 55 -3.22 -48.51 -34.25
CA LEU A 55 -2.50 -48.41 -35.53
C LEU A 55 -1.54 -49.57 -35.79
N THR A 56 -0.94 -50.14 -34.75
CA THR A 56 0.02 -51.26 -34.88
C THR A 56 -0.66 -52.58 -35.20
N ARG A 57 -1.92 -52.76 -34.76
CA ARG A 57 -2.65 -54.00 -34.94
C ARG A 57 -3.09 -54.19 -36.39
N ARG A 58 -2.89 -55.42 -36.87
CA ARG A 58 -3.57 -55.93 -38.07
C ARG A 58 -5.01 -56.26 -37.70
N SER A 59 -5.90 -55.27 -37.75
CA SER A 59 -7.34 -55.53 -37.64
C SER A 59 -7.84 -56.00 -39.01
N VAL A 60 -8.13 -57.29 -39.17
CA VAL A 60 -8.87 -57.76 -40.36
C VAL A 60 -10.19 -56.98 -40.41
N PRO A 61 -10.52 -56.33 -41.55
CA PRO A 61 -9.94 -56.52 -42.88
C PRO A 61 -8.92 -55.47 -43.34
N PHE A 62 -8.53 -54.52 -42.50
CA PHE A 62 -7.50 -53.56 -42.84
C PHE A 62 -6.11 -54.21 -42.86
N GLY A 63 -5.41 -54.13 -44.00
CA GLY A 63 -3.99 -54.44 -44.09
C GLY A 63 -3.12 -53.46 -43.29
N PRO A 64 -1.79 -53.63 -43.22
CA PRO A 64 -0.92 -52.63 -42.62
C PRO A 64 -0.94 -51.33 -43.43
N ILE A 65 -0.91 -50.16 -42.76
CA ILE A 65 -0.68 -48.89 -43.47
C ILE A 65 0.77 -48.86 -43.96
N THR A 66 0.96 -48.84 -45.27
CA THR A 66 2.28 -48.89 -45.93
C THR A 66 2.62 -47.54 -46.56
N ALA A 67 2.76 -46.51 -45.73
CA ALA A 67 3.29 -45.22 -46.14
C ALA A 67 4.78 -45.13 -45.77
N ALA A 68 5.66 -45.01 -46.78
CA ALA A 68 7.10 -44.95 -46.57
C ALA A 68 7.50 -43.73 -45.72
N GLY A 69 8.41 -43.92 -44.75
CA GLY A 69 8.87 -42.83 -43.88
C GLY A 69 7.88 -42.43 -42.78
N THR A 70 6.96 -43.32 -42.39
CA THR A 70 5.90 -43.03 -41.42
C THR A 70 5.83 -44.09 -40.34
N LEU A 71 5.35 -43.70 -39.15
CA LEU A 71 4.98 -44.62 -38.09
C LEU A 71 3.50 -45.00 -38.25
N PHE A 72 3.23 -46.14 -38.90
CA PHE A 72 1.86 -46.62 -39.16
C PHE A 72 0.93 -45.56 -39.79
N GLY A 73 1.42 -44.83 -40.79
CA GLY A 73 0.68 -43.76 -41.46
C GLY A 73 0.81 -42.38 -40.83
N ILE A 74 1.41 -42.26 -39.64
CA ILE A 74 1.72 -40.97 -39.02
C ILE A 74 3.08 -40.48 -39.52
N ALA A 75 3.07 -39.40 -40.30
CA ALA A 75 4.28 -38.79 -40.84
C ALA A 75 4.97 -37.86 -39.83
N LYS A 76 4.19 -37.23 -38.96
CA LYS A 76 4.69 -36.22 -38.01
C LYS A 76 3.85 -36.20 -36.74
N ALA A 77 4.51 -35.93 -35.62
CA ALA A 77 3.90 -35.53 -34.37
C ALA A 77 4.42 -34.15 -33.92
N SER A 78 3.67 -33.42 -33.11
CA SER A 78 4.14 -32.22 -32.42
C SER A 78 3.62 -32.24 -30.98
N PRO A 79 4.37 -32.85 -30.04
CA PRO A 79 4.04 -32.77 -28.62
C PRO A 79 4.28 -31.35 -28.09
N GLY A 80 3.36 -30.87 -27.26
CA GLY A 80 3.41 -29.61 -26.52
C GLY A 80 3.62 -29.80 -25.01
N PRO A 81 3.82 -28.72 -24.26
CA PRO A 81 4.16 -28.77 -22.83
C PRO A 81 2.99 -29.15 -21.90
N ASN A 82 1.75 -28.91 -22.31
CA ASN A 82 0.54 -29.16 -21.51
C ASN A 82 -0.21 -30.40 -21.98
N ASP A 83 0.51 -31.52 -22.15
CA ASP A 83 -0.05 -32.79 -22.65
C ASP A 83 -0.67 -32.75 -24.06
N GLU A 84 -0.61 -31.61 -24.75
CA GLU A 84 -1.04 -31.49 -26.14
C GLU A 84 -0.24 -32.40 -27.05
N LEU A 85 -0.95 -33.17 -27.88
CA LEU A 85 -0.37 -33.90 -28.99
C LEU A 85 -1.12 -33.58 -30.28
N ARG A 86 -0.36 -33.10 -31.28
CA ARG A 86 -0.85 -32.95 -32.66
C ARG A 86 -0.21 -34.00 -33.54
N LEU A 87 -1.02 -34.67 -34.36
CA LEU A 87 -0.60 -35.72 -35.27
C LEU A 87 -0.93 -35.35 -36.72
N TRP A 88 -0.02 -35.67 -37.63
CA TRP A 88 -0.20 -35.51 -39.07
C TRP A 88 -0.07 -36.87 -39.73
N PRO A 89 -1.17 -37.41 -40.27
CA PRO A 89 -1.11 -38.51 -41.21
C PRO A 89 -0.25 -38.13 -42.43
N ALA A 90 0.30 -39.14 -43.10
CA ALA A 90 0.87 -38.95 -44.43
C ALA A 90 -0.21 -38.44 -45.40
N PRO A 91 0.13 -37.53 -46.33
CA PRO A 91 -0.84 -37.04 -47.30
C PRO A 91 -1.50 -38.18 -48.07
N GLY A 92 -2.84 -38.22 -48.06
CA GLY A 92 -3.64 -39.27 -48.71
C GLY A 92 -3.98 -40.46 -47.80
N TYR A 93 -3.43 -40.55 -46.59
CA TYR A 93 -3.69 -41.61 -45.62
C TYR A 93 -4.59 -41.17 -44.45
N GLU A 94 -5.11 -39.94 -44.47
CA GLU A 94 -5.92 -39.37 -43.38
C GLU A 94 -7.13 -40.24 -43.05
N ALA A 95 -7.88 -40.68 -44.08
CA ALA A 95 -9.06 -41.53 -43.92
C ALA A 95 -8.71 -42.94 -43.43
N GLU A 96 -7.59 -43.50 -43.89
CA GLU A 96 -7.11 -44.83 -43.47
C GLU A 96 -6.65 -44.86 -42.01
N VAL A 97 -5.98 -43.79 -41.56
CA VAL A 97 -5.60 -43.61 -40.16
C VAL A 97 -6.86 -43.47 -39.30
N LEU A 98 -7.81 -42.61 -39.72
CA LEU A 98 -9.08 -42.44 -39.01
C LEU A 98 -9.89 -43.74 -38.92
N ALA A 99 -9.95 -44.54 -39.98
CA ALA A 99 -10.67 -45.81 -40.01
C ALA A 99 -10.12 -46.85 -39.02
N ARG A 100 -8.83 -46.74 -38.65
CA ARG A 100 -8.19 -47.60 -37.64
C ARG A 100 -8.26 -47.03 -36.23
N LEU A 101 -8.27 -45.71 -36.08
CA LEU A 101 -8.35 -45.07 -34.77
C LEU A 101 -9.77 -45.04 -34.21
N LEU A 102 -10.74 -44.65 -35.05
CA LEU A 102 -12.11 -44.47 -34.60
C LEU A 102 -12.81 -45.84 -34.41
N PRO A 103 -13.68 -45.97 -33.38
CA PRO A 103 -14.26 -47.24 -33.00
C PRO A 103 -15.24 -47.77 -34.05
N SER A 104 -15.07 -49.02 -34.46
CA SER A 104 -16.00 -49.72 -35.33
C SER A 104 -16.24 -51.15 -34.84
N ARG A 105 -17.33 -51.79 -35.25
CA ARG A 105 -17.64 -53.17 -34.86
C ARG A 105 -17.95 -54.05 -36.07
N THR A 106 -17.65 -55.33 -35.97
CA THR A 106 -18.18 -56.34 -36.89
C THR A 106 -19.67 -56.55 -36.64
N ASP A 107 -20.41 -56.87 -37.69
CA ASP A 107 -21.77 -57.38 -37.54
C ASP A 107 -21.71 -58.88 -37.16
N GLU A 108 -22.55 -59.31 -36.20
CA GLU A 108 -22.77 -60.69 -35.71
C GLU A 108 -22.02 -61.24 -34.46
N ALA A 109 -22.81 -61.94 -33.62
CA ALA A 109 -22.61 -62.85 -32.47
C ALA A 109 -21.52 -62.60 -31.40
N ILE A 110 -20.31 -62.16 -31.77
CA ILE A 110 -19.23 -61.79 -30.84
C ILE A 110 -18.74 -60.41 -31.28
N SER A 111 -19.39 -59.36 -30.77
CA SER A 111 -19.03 -57.99 -31.13
C SER A 111 -17.64 -57.65 -30.59
N THR A 112 -16.65 -57.60 -31.49
CA THR A 112 -15.33 -57.02 -31.17
C THR A 112 -15.31 -55.57 -31.64
N VAL A 113 -14.87 -54.67 -30.77
CA VAL A 113 -14.63 -53.27 -31.13
C VAL A 113 -13.23 -53.16 -31.70
N ALA A 114 -13.12 -52.79 -32.97
CA ALA A 114 -11.89 -52.38 -33.62
C ALA A 114 -11.65 -50.88 -33.39
N GLY A 115 -10.39 -50.47 -33.36
CA GLY A 115 -10.00 -49.09 -33.02
C GLY A 115 -10.06 -48.79 -31.52
N VAL A 116 -10.06 -47.50 -31.17
CA VAL A 116 -10.06 -47.05 -29.77
C VAL A 116 -11.49 -46.90 -29.29
N ALA A 117 -11.93 -47.83 -28.44
CA ALA A 117 -13.25 -47.80 -27.83
C ALA A 117 -13.54 -46.47 -27.10
N GLY A 118 -14.71 -45.89 -27.34
CA GLY A 118 -15.14 -44.62 -26.76
C GLY A 118 -14.51 -43.38 -27.39
N LEU A 119 -13.63 -43.51 -28.39
CA LEU A 119 -13.05 -42.37 -29.09
C LEU A 119 -14.11 -41.69 -29.96
N ARG A 120 -14.16 -40.36 -29.87
CA ARG A 120 -15.05 -39.48 -30.63
C ARG A 120 -14.22 -38.37 -31.25
N TRP A 121 -14.81 -37.72 -32.25
CA TRP A 121 -14.14 -36.65 -32.97
C TRP A 121 -15.00 -35.38 -32.93
N VAL A 122 -14.34 -34.22 -32.84
CA VAL A 122 -14.96 -32.91 -32.98
C VAL A 122 -14.10 -32.06 -33.89
N ARG A 123 -14.71 -31.31 -34.80
CA ARG A 123 -13.96 -30.38 -35.66
C ARG A 123 -13.41 -29.23 -34.82
N ASN A 124 -12.10 -29.01 -34.90
CA ASN A 124 -11.43 -27.88 -34.27
C ASN A 124 -10.52 -27.16 -35.28
N GLY A 125 -11.06 -26.14 -35.94
CA GLY A 125 -10.36 -25.38 -36.97
C GLY A 125 -9.90 -26.26 -38.14
N LYS A 126 -8.57 -26.40 -38.28
CA LYS A 126 -7.91 -27.23 -39.31
C LYS A 126 -7.65 -28.68 -38.88
N TYR A 127 -8.01 -29.03 -37.65
CA TYR A 127 -7.78 -30.35 -37.06
C TYR A 127 -9.11 -30.99 -36.64
N LEU A 128 -9.05 -32.30 -36.38
CA LEU A 128 -10.07 -33.02 -35.64
C LEU A 128 -9.52 -33.29 -34.24
N THR A 129 -10.21 -32.80 -33.21
CA THR A 129 -9.94 -33.21 -31.83
C THR A 129 -10.51 -34.61 -31.64
N LEU A 130 -9.65 -35.56 -31.28
CA LEU A 130 -9.99 -36.93 -30.92
C LEU A 130 -9.91 -37.08 -29.40
N ALA A 131 -11.02 -37.42 -28.76
CA ALA A 131 -11.10 -37.58 -27.31
C ALA A 131 -12.04 -38.73 -26.96
N ARG A 132 -11.80 -39.38 -25.81
CA ARG A 132 -12.75 -40.36 -25.30
C ARG A 132 -13.94 -39.63 -24.64
N VAL A 133 -15.14 -40.22 -24.71
CA VAL A 133 -16.31 -39.66 -24.04
C VAL A 133 -16.04 -39.49 -22.54
N ARG A 134 -16.23 -38.26 -22.02
CA ARG A 134 -15.99 -37.87 -20.60
C ARG A 134 -14.53 -37.98 -20.13
N ALA A 135 -13.57 -38.02 -21.05
CA ALA A 135 -12.13 -37.95 -20.74
C ALA A 135 -11.60 -36.53 -20.95
N ALA A 136 -10.63 -36.12 -20.13
CA ALA A 136 -9.93 -34.83 -20.33
C ALA A 136 -8.82 -34.95 -21.38
N ALA A 137 -8.26 -36.16 -21.53
CA ALA A 137 -7.23 -36.46 -22.52
C ALA A 137 -7.73 -36.32 -23.96
N GLN A 138 -6.93 -35.69 -24.81
CA GLN A 138 -7.27 -35.44 -26.21
C GLN A 138 -6.03 -35.40 -27.12
N VAL A 139 -6.24 -35.72 -28.40
CA VAL A 139 -5.22 -35.63 -29.45
C VAL A 139 -5.82 -34.91 -30.66
N GLN A 140 -5.07 -33.99 -31.26
CA GLN A 140 -5.50 -33.31 -32.48
C GLN A 140 -4.92 -34.01 -33.71
N LEU A 141 -5.77 -34.46 -34.62
CA LEU A 141 -5.37 -35.07 -35.89
C LEU A 141 -5.54 -34.07 -37.04
N ALA A 142 -4.52 -33.90 -37.88
CA ALA A 142 -4.60 -33.10 -39.09
C ALA A 142 -5.38 -33.84 -40.18
N ALA A 143 -6.70 -33.81 -40.05
CA ALA A 143 -7.67 -34.37 -40.98
C ALA A 143 -8.88 -33.43 -41.08
N GLN A 144 -9.75 -33.69 -42.05
CA GLN A 144 -10.95 -32.91 -42.32
C GLN A 144 -12.20 -33.79 -42.17
N PRO A 145 -13.40 -33.19 -41.98
CA PRO A 145 -14.65 -33.96 -41.92
C PRO A 145 -14.95 -34.82 -43.15
N ARG A 146 -14.36 -34.51 -44.32
CA ARG A 146 -14.45 -35.37 -45.51
C ARG A 146 -13.68 -36.70 -45.31
N ASP A 147 -12.58 -36.67 -44.57
CA ASP A 147 -11.74 -37.84 -44.33
C ASP A 147 -12.41 -38.77 -43.31
N VAL A 148 -13.21 -38.23 -42.38
CA VAL A 148 -14.10 -39.04 -41.50
C VAL A 148 -15.17 -39.76 -42.30
N ARG A 149 -15.82 -39.07 -43.26
CA ARG A 149 -16.81 -39.70 -44.15
C ARG A 149 -16.18 -40.80 -45.00
N GLU A 150 -14.96 -40.55 -45.47
CA GLU A 150 -14.21 -41.55 -46.22
C GLU A 150 -13.77 -42.72 -45.35
N ALA A 151 -13.36 -42.47 -44.10
CA ALA A 151 -13.08 -43.52 -43.12
C ALA A 151 -14.32 -44.38 -42.85
N ALA A 152 -15.50 -43.77 -42.74
CA ALA A 152 -16.77 -44.50 -42.61
C ALA A 152 -17.01 -45.40 -43.83
N ARG A 153 -16.78 -44.88 -45.04
CA ARG A 153 -16.87 -45.66 -46.29
C ARG A 153 -15.92 -46.85 -46.28
N LEU A 154 -14.66 -46.65 -45.84
CA LEU A 154 -13.66 -47.71 -45.73
C LEU A 154 -14.10 -48.79 -44.71
N CYS A 155 -14.60 -48.39 -43.54
CA CYS A 155 -15.16 -49.32 -42.55
C CYS A 155 -16.35 -50.11 -43.09
N THR A 156 -17.30 -49.47 -43.77
CA THR A 156 -18.46 -50.16 -44.34
C THR A 156 -18.05 -51.14 -45.45
N GLN A 157 -17.10 -50.77 -46.32
CA GLN A 157 -16.56 -51.69 -47.33
C GLN A 157 -15.83 -52.88 -46.71
N ALA A 158 -15.26 -52.68 -45.54
CA ALA A 158 -14.66 -53.68 -44.68
C ALA A 158 -15.69 -54.55 -43.91
N GLY A 159 -16.99 -54.32 -44.08
CA GLY A 159 -18.02 -55.03 -43.30
C GLY A 159 -18.06 -54.62 -41.83
N LEU A 160 -17.54 -53.44 -41.49
CA LEU A 160 -17.55 -52.87 -40.16
C LEU A 160 -18.58 -51.74 -40.06
N LEU A 161 -19.25 -51.66 -38.92
CA LEU A 161 -20.15 -50.56 -38.57
C LEU A 161 -19.39 -49.50 -37.74
N PRO A 162 -19.27 -48.26 -38.24
CA PRO A 162 -18.77 -47.13 -37.46
C PRO A 162 -19.59 -46.86 -36.19
N LEU A 163 -18.92 -46.61 -35.06
CA LEU A 163 -19.55 -46.30 -33.77
C LEU A 163 -19.32 -44.85 -33.30
N TRP A 164 -18.42 -44.12 -33.95
CA TRP A 164 -17.98 -42.80 -33.52
C TRP A 164 -19.01 -41.68 -33.67
N ASP A 165 -20.11 -41.92 -34.39
CA ASP A 165 -21.24 -41.00 -34.50
C ASP A 165 -22.41 -41.40 -33.56
N GLN A 166 -22.24 -42.44 -32.73
CA GLN A 166 -23.22 -42.89 -31.76
C GLN A 166 -22.87 -42.39 -30.36
N ASP A 167 -23.89 -41.93 -29.61
CA ASP A 167 -23.73 -41.58 -28.20
C ASP A 167 -23.26 -42.81 -27.42
N GLY A 168 -22.22 -42.60 -26.58
CA GLY A 168 -21.41 -43.64 -25.93
C GLY A 168 -22.16 -44.92 -25.60
N THR A 169 -21.80 -46.01 -26.27
CA THR A 169 -22.52 -47.27 -26.15
C THR A 169 -21.96 -48.10 -25.00
N VAL A 170 -22.83 -48.73 -24.19
CA VAL A 170 -22.43 -49.65 -23.09
C VAL A 170 -21.51 -50.77 -23.58
N PHE A 171 -21.58 -51.11 -24.88
CA PHE A 171 -20.77 -52.13 -25.52
C PHE A 171 -19.29 -51.75 -25.69
N GLU A 172 -18.94 -50.46 -25.60
CA GLU A 172 -17.54 -49.99 -25.69
C GLU A 172 -16.82 -50.00 -24.32
N ASP A 173 -17.54 -50.10 -23.20
CA ASP A 173 -16.96 -49.99 -21.85
C ASP A 173 -16.03 -51.15 -21.47
N THR A 174 -16.45 -52.39 -21.72
CA THR A 174 -15.64 -53.57 -21.41
C THR A 174 -14.36 -53.63 -22.25
N PRO A 175 -14.42 -53.51 -23.60
CA PRO A 175 -13.21 -53.44 -24.43
C PRO A 175 -12.26 -52.32 -24.01
N ARG A 176 -12.79 -51.15 -23.67
CA ARG A 176 -11.99 -50.02 -23.17
C ARG A 176 -11.22 -50.39 -21.90
N ARG A 177 -11.90 -50.91 -20.87
CA ARG A 177 -11.27 -51.28 -19.60
C ARG A 177 -10.19 -52.36 -19.77
N VAL A 178 -10.44 -53.35 -20.63
CA VAL A 178 -9.46 -54.43 -20.89
C VAL A 178 -8.19 -53.87 -21.53
N ILE A 179 -8.33 -52.99 -22.52
CA ILE A 179 -7.18 -52.34 -23.17
C ILE A 179 -6.45 -51.41 -22.20
N ASP A 180 -7.17 -50.60 -21.42
CA ASP A 180 -6.55 -49.69 -20.46
C ASP A 180 -5.75 -50.45 -19.39
N VAL A 181 -6.28 -51.56 -18.86
CA VAL A 181 -5.56 -52.42 -17.92
C VAL A 181 -4.33 -53.06 -18.58
N SER A 182 -4.48 -53.55 -19.81
CA SER A 182 -3.37 -54.18 -20.55
C SER A 182 -2.25 -53.19 -20.88
N LEU A 183 -2.58 -51.92 -21.12
CA LEU A 183 -1.61 -50.89 -21.50
C LEU A 183 -1.08 -50.10 -20.31
N ALA A 184 -1.65 -50.24 -19.10
CA ALA A 184 -1.30 -49.38 -17.96
C ALA A 184 0.21 -49.31 -17.67
N GLU A 185 0.90 -50.45 -17.71
CA GLU A 185 2.33 -50.52 -17.44
C GLU A 185 3.21 -50.03 -18.61
N THR A 186 2.75 -50.22 -19.86
CA THR A 186 3.54 -49.88 -21.06
C THR A 186 3.08 -48.61 -21.78
N ALA A 187 2.04 -47.95 -21.26
CA ALA A 187 1.51 -46.69 -21.77
C ALA A 187 2.59 -45.60 -21.92
N PRO A 188 3.56 -45.43 -20.99
CA PRO A 188 4.64 -44.48 -21.18
C PRO A 188 5.48 -44.76 -22.43
N ALA A 189 5.79 -46.03 -22.73
CA ALA A 189 6.58 -46.41 -23.89
C ALA A 189 5.81 -46.19 -25.19
N TRP A 190 4.53 -46.58 -25.23
CA TRP A 190 3.67 -46.34 -26.40
C TRP A 190 3.43 -44.84 -26.66
N SER A 191 3.14 -44.06 -25.62
CA SER A 191 2.97 -42.60 -25.72
C SER A 191 4.25 -41.95 -26.25
N ARG A 192 5.41 -42.29 -25.68
CA ARG A 192 6.72 -41.80 -26.13
C ARG A 192 6.99 -42.12 -27.61
N ALA A 193 6.66 -43.32 -28.06
CA ALA A 193 6.80 -43.71 -29.45
C ALA A 193 5.91 -42.86 -30.38
N LEU A 194 4.66 -42.61 -30.00
CA LEU A 194 3.73 -41.81 -30.80
C LEU A 194 4.17 -40.34 -30.89
N ARG A 195 4.74 -39.80 -29.80
CA ARG A 195 5.27 -38.43 -29.73
C ARG A 195 6.59 -38.26 -30.52
N ARG A 196 7.28 -39.36 -30.83
CA ARG A 196 8.59 -39.39 -31.51
C ARG A 196 8.58 -40.37 -32.70
N PRO A 197 7.70 -40.15 -33.70
CA PRO A 197 7.40 -41.13 -34.73
C PRO A 197 8.61 -41.53 -35.59
N LEU A 198 9.56 -40.62 -35.85
CA LEU A 198 10.73 -40.96 -36.65
C LEU A 198 11.73 -41.85 -35.89
N LEU A 199 11.90 -41.64 -34.59
CA LEU A 199 12.73 -42.51 -33.74
C LEU A 199 12.09 -43.89 -33.61
N ALA A 200 10.77 -43.92 -33.41
CA ALA A 200 10.00 -45.14 -33.33
C ALA A 200 10.00 -45.97 -34.62
N GLN A 201 10.07 -45.32 -35.79
CA GLN A 201 9.97 -45.99 -37.09
C GLN A 201 11.04 -47.09 -37.29
N GLU A 202 12.26 -46.90 -36.77
CA GLU A 202 13.37 -47.85 -36.94
C GLU A 202 13.11 -49.19 -36.25
N VAL A 203 12.34 -49.17 -35.16
CA VAL A 203 12.06 -50.34 -34.30
C VAL A 203 10.61 -50.84 -34.40
N ALA A 204 9.72 -50.05 -35.01
CA ALA A 204 8.27 -50.28 -35.05
C ALA A 204 7.84 -51.59 -35.70
N ALA A 205 8.67 -52.18 -36.59
CA ALA A 205 8.34 -53.43 -37.27
C ALA A 205 8.09 -54.60 -36.29
N ALA A 206 8.74 -54.61 -35.12
CA ALA A 206 8.57 -55.66 -34.12
C ALA A 206 7.30 -55.50 -33.26
N TRP A 207 6.67 -54.31 -33.27
CA TRP A 207 5.58 -53.98 -32.35
C TRP A 207 4.24 -54.60 -32.71
N SER A 208 4.14 -55.24 -33.88
CA SER A 208 2.99 -56.09 -34.19
C SER A 208 2.93 -57.37 -33.36
N THR A 209 4.05 -57.76 -32.73
CA THR A 209 4.19 -59.04 -32.01
C THR A 209 4.60 -58.90 -30.55
N ARG A 210 5.02 -57.70 -30.11
CA ARG A 210 5.40 -57.39 -28.72
C ARG A 210 5.23 -55.90 -28.44
N GLU A 211 5.28 -55.51 -27.18
CA GLU A 211 5.19 -54.11 -26.76
C GLU A 211 6.54 -53.38 -26.93
N PRO A 212 6.53 -52.04 -27.13
CA PRO A 212 7.72 -51.21 -27.14
C PRO A 212 8.34 -51.13 -25.75
N THR A 213 9.65 -50.99 -25.69
CA THR A 213 10.37 -50.69 -24.44
C THR A 213 10.88 -49.25 -24.44
N LEU A 214 11.05 -48.64 -23.26
CA LEU A 214 11.62 -47.30 -23.16
C LEU A 214 13.07 -47.24 -23.67
N ALA A 215 13.82 -48.33 -23.56
CA ALA A 215 15.18 -48.44 -24.05
C ALA A 215 15.27 -48.38 -25.58
N GLU A 216 14.28 -48.93 -26.30
CA GLU A 216 14.18 -48.82 -27.77
C GLU A 216 13.92 -47.39 -28.25
N LEU A 217 13.45 -46.54 -27.34
CA LEU A 217 13.08 -45.14 -27.60
C LEU A 217 14.06 -44.17 -26.95
N ALA A 218 15.21 -44.68 -26.49
CA ALA A 218 16.33 -43.88 -26.00
C ALA A 218 17.08 -43.29 -27.21
N GLY A 219 16.67 -42.09 -27.64
CA GLY A 219 17.44 -41.29 -28.60
C GLY A 219 18.67 -40.65 -27.93
N ASP A 220 19.21 -39.56 -28.48
CA ASP A 220 20.13 -38.69 -27.73
C ASP A 220 19.37 -38.09 -26.53
N GLU A 221 19.40 -38.80 -25.40
CA GLU A 221 18.68 -38.45 -24.17
C GLU A 221 18.99 -37.01 -23.74
N SER A 222 20.23 -36.55 -23.98
CA SER A 222 20.64 -35.19 -23.66
C SER A 222 19.88 -34.12 -24.46
N ALA A 223 19.43 -34.45 -25.67
CA ALA A 223 18.66 -33.59 -26.56
C ALA A 223 17.16 -33.67 -26.25
N LEU A 224 16.66 -34.84 -25.85
CA LEU A 224 15.25 -35.06 -25.55
C LEU A 224 14.84 -34.59 -24.15
N MET A 225 15.78 -34.51 -23.21
CA MET A 225 15.51 -34.07 -21.85
C MET A 225 15.26 -32.57 -21.74
N PRO A 226 14.35 -32.14 -20.84
CA PRO A 226 14.31 -30.80 -20.26
C PRO A 226 15.71 -30.23 -20.03
N ARG A 227 16.02 -29.11 -20.69
CA ARG A 227 17.25 -28.37 -20.42
C ARG A 227 16.91 -27.13 -19.60
N PRO A 228 17.62 -26.85 -18.51
CA PRO A 228 17.45 -25.61 -17.74
C PRO A 228 17.78 -24.35 -18.56
N HIS A 229 18.32 -24.51 -19.77
CA HIS A 229 18.79 -23.43 -20.64
C HIS A 229 18.25 -23.53 -22.08
N GLY A 230 16.94 -23.76 -22.22
CA GLY A 230 16.25 -23.48 -23.49
C GLY A 230 16.18 -21.99 -23.81
N PRO A 231 15.70 -21.58 -25.01
CA PRO A 231 15.08 -20.26 -25.09
C PRO A 231 14.13 -20.21 -23.92
N LEU A 232 14.33 -19.24 -23.04
CA LEU A 232 13.40 -18.97 -21.96
C LEU A 232 12.00 -19.13 -22.57
N ALA A 233 11.17 -20.06 -22.06
CA ALA A 233 9.74 -19.76 -22.02
C ALA A 233 9.73 -18.30 -21.60
N ARG A 234 9.30 -17.40 -22.52
CA ARG A 234 9.53 -15.94 -22.41
C ARG A 234 9.61 -15.64 -20.94
N ARG A 235 10.80 -15.26 -20.45
CA ARG A 235 11.07 -15.11 -19.00
C ARG A 235 9.75 -14.61 -18.40
N PRO A 236 9.15 -15.37 -17.46
CA PRO A 236 7.82 -15.05 -16.97
C PRO A 236 7.82 -13.56 -16.62
N GLN A 237 6.85 -12.82 -17.14
CA GLN A 237 6.83 -11.39 -16.94
C GLN A 237 6.50 -11.15 -15.47
N ILE A 238 7.46 -10.58 -14.75
CA ILE A 238 7.35 -10.37 -13.30
C ILE A 238 6.68 -9.03 -13.06
N VAL A 239 5.58 -9.04 -12.33
CA VAL A 239 4.86 -7.86 -11.89
C VAL A 239 4.97 -7.78 -10.38
N HIS A 240 5.65 -6.76 -9.86
CA HIS A 240 5.63 -6.45 -8.43
C HIS A 240 4.51 -5.45 -8.17
N VAL A 241 3.55 -5.80 -7.32
CA VAL A 241 2.54 -4.86 -6.84
C VAL A 241 3.03 -4.30 -5.51
N ARG A 242 3.25 -2.98 -5.46
CA ARG A 242 3.89 -2.29 -4.33
C ARG A 242 3.06 -1.10 -3.87
N SER A 243 3.24 -0.74 -2.62
CA SER A 243 2.74 0.51 -2.02
C SER A 243 3.81 1.10 -1.13
N THR A 244 3.69 2.39 -0.77
CA THR A 244 4.58 3.00 0.23
C THR A 244 4.11 2.72 1.66
N LYS A 245 2.86 2.26 1.83
CA LYS A 245 2.18 2.12 3.14
C LYS A 245 1.27 0.90 3.15
N GLY A 246 1.00 0.36 4.34
CA GLY A 246 -0.04 -0.63 4.57
C GLY A 246 -1.45 -0.05 4.30
N GLY A 247 -2.44 -0.92 4.07
CA GLY A 247 -3.83 -0.50 3.96
C GLY A 247 -4.24 0.19 2.64
N THR A 248 -3.34 0.35 1.66
CA THR A 248 -3.60 0.93 0.32
C THR A 248 -4.43 0.04 -0.61
N GLY A 249 -4.70 -1.20 -0.19
CA GLY A 249 -5.36 -2.22 -1.00
C GLY A 249 -4.43 -2.95 -1.96
N CYS A 250 -3.11 -2.97 -1.71
CA CYS A 250 -2.11 -3.69 -2.50
C CYS A 250 -2.53 -5.15 -2.78
N SER A 251 -2.82 -5.96 -1.75
CA SER A 251 -3.24 -7.35 -1.93
C SER A 251 -4.53 -7.50 -2.74
N THR A 252 -5.49 -6.59 -2.53
CA THR A 252 -6.72 -6.54 -3.32
C THR A 252 -6.40 -6.27 -4.79
N MET A 253 -5.55 -5.29 -5.08
CA MET A 253 -5.15 -4.97 -6.46
C MET A 253 -4.36 -6.12 -7.10
N SER A 254 -3.48 -6.80 -6.36
CA SER A 254 -2.75 -7.99 -6.82
C SER A 254 -3.71 -9.07 -7.31
N VAL A 255 -4.75 -9.37 -6.53
CA VAL A 255 -5.81 -10.32 -6.90
C VAL A 255 -6.59 -9.84 -8.13
N GLN A 256 -7.04 -8.58 -8.15
CA GLN A 256 -7.84 -8.04 -9.26
C GLN A 256 -7.06 -8.00 -10.59
N ILE A 257 -5.77 -7.67 -10.53
CA ILE A 257 -4.85 -7.73 -11.68
C ILE A 257 -4.71 -9.17 -12.17
N ALA A 258 -4.50 -10.13 -11.26
CA ALA A 258 -4.35 -11.53 -11.62
C ALA A 258 -5.61 -12.10 -12.30
N TYR A 259 -6.81 -11.78 -11.78
CA TYR A 259 -8.07 -12.12 -12.43
C TYR A 259 -8.23 -11.41 -13.78
N GLY A 260 -7.88 -10.12 -13.88
CA GLY A 260 -7.92 -9.37 -15.14
C GLY A 260 -7.05 -9.95 -16.24
N LEU A 261 -5.81 -10.33 -15.90
CA LEU A 261 -4.88 -10.98 -16.82
C LEU A 261 -5.36 -12.38 -17.21
N THR A 262 -5.92 -13.14 -16.28
CA THR A 262 -6.55 -14.45 -16.55
C THR A 262 -7.75 -14.29 -17.49
N ARG A 263 -8.56 -13.22 -17.31
CA ARG A 263 -9.65 -12.85 -18.22
C ARG A 263 -9.17 -12.53 -19.63
N ALA A 264 -7.98 -11.93 -19.75
CA ALA A 264 -7.31 -11.70 -21.02
C ALA A 264 -6.67 -12.98 -21.64
N GLY A 265 -6.92 -14.16 -21.05
CA GLY A 265 -6.45 -15.45 -21.56
C GLY A 265 -5.00 -15.79 -21.20
N ARG A 266 -4.43 -15.14 -20.18
CA ARG A 266 -3.05 -15.41 -19.72
C ARG A 266 -3.04 -16.54 -18.68
N THR A 267 -1.93 -17.26 -18.61
CA THR A 267 -1.60 -18.13 -17.47
C THR A 267 -0.87 -17.29 -16.42
N VAL A 268 -1.45 -17.15 -15.23
CA VAL A 268 -0.96 -16.25 -14.17
C VAL A 268 -0.62 -17.07 -12.93
N ALA A 269 0.57 -16.81 -12.36
CA ALA A 269 0.91 -17.26 -11.02
C ALA A 269 0.86 -16.06 -10.07
N LEU A 270 -0.04 -16.10 -9.09
CA LEU A 270 -0.21 -15.08 -8.06
C LEU A 270 0.43 -15.57 -6.76
N VAL A 271 1.27 -14.74 -6.16
CA VAL A 271 1.72 -14.90 -4.77
C VAL A 271 1.15 -13.75 -3.97
N THR A 272 0.34 -14.05 -2.96
CA THR A 272 -0.35 -13.06 -2.10
C THR A 272 -0.27 -13.44 -0.63
N ASP A 273 -0.82 -12.64 0.27
CA ASP A 273 -0.87 -12.97 1.69
C ASP A 273 -1.85 -14.12 2.00
N GLU A 274 -1.66 -14.74 3.15
CA GLU A 274 -2.46 -15.88 3.62
C GLU A 274 -3.95 -15.55 3.76
N ALA A 275 -4.29 -14.33 4.20
CA ALA A 275 -5.68 -13.92 4.34
C ALA A 275 -6.36 -13.82 2.97
N MET A 276 -5.68 -13.25 1.98
CA MET A 276 -6.19 -13.14 0.61
C MET A 276 -6.26 -14.50 -0.07
N LEU A 277 -5.28 -15.37 0.12
CA LEU A 277 -5.33 -16.72 -0.44
C LEU A 277 -6.57 -17.47 0.06
N ARG A 278 -6.86 -17.43 1.37
CA ARG A 278 -8.06 -18.08 1.94
C ARG A 278 -9.35 -17.58 1.33
N HIS A 279 -9.37 -16.32 0.87
CA HIS A 279 -10.53 -15.78 0.18
C HIS A 279 -10.58 -16.16 -1.29
N VAL A 280 -9.45 -16.19 -1.98
CA VAL A 280 -9.35 -16.48 -3.41
C VAL A 280 -9.52 -17.98 -3.70
N ALA A 281 -9.02 -18.85 -2.82
CA ALA A 281 -9.00 -20.30 -2.97
C ALA A 281 -9.96 -21.03 -2.00
N LYS A 282 -10.98 -20.33 -1.47
CA LYS A 282 -11.91 -20.88 -0.46
C LYS A 282 -12.55 -22.22 -0.87
N ASP A 283 -12.84 -22.41 -2.15
CA ASP A 283 -13.49 -23.61 -2.68
C ASP A 283 -12.48 -24.61 -3.29
N ALA A 284 -11.19 -24.46 -3.02
CA ALA A 284 -10.18 -25.39 -3.52
C ALA A 284 -10.39 -26.80 -2.92
N ALA A 285 -10.28 -27.83 -3.76
CA ALA A 285 -10.56 -29.21 -3.38
C ALA A 285 -9.53 -29.80 -2.40
N ASP A 286 -8.37 -29.17 -2.25
CA ASP A 286 -7.28 -29.61 -1.38
C ASP A 286 -6.74 -28.42 -0.57
N GLU A 287 -7.13 -28.35 0.70
CA GLU A 287 -6.66 -27.33 1.66
C GLU A 287 -5.20 -27.54 2.08
N THR A 288 -4.61 -28.71 1.78
CA THR A 288 -3.21 -29.03 2.09
C THR A 288 -2.27 -28.70 0.94
N ALA A 289 -2.82 -28.38 -0.24
CA ALA A 289 -2.04 -27.94 -1.38
C ALA A 289 -1.37 -26.60 -1.09
N VAL A 290 -0.12 -26.47 -1.50
CA VAL A 290 0.65 -25.23 -1.36
C VAL A 290 0.27 -24.20 -2.43
N TRP A 291 -0.12 -24.69 -3.61
CA TRP A 291 -0.60 -23.91 -4.73
C TRP A 291 -2.02 -24.34 -5.03
N HIS A 292 -2.92 -23.37 -5.03
CA HIS A 292 -4.33 -23.59 -5.33
C HIS A 292 -4.62 -23.11 -6.75
N GLU A 293 -5.65 -23.70 -7.35
CA GLU A 293 -6.22 -23.26 -8.62
C GLU A 293 -7.60 -22.65 -8.31
N PRO A 294 -7.68 -21.32 -8.11
CA PRO A 294 -8.94 -20.64 -7.91
C PRO A 294 -9.84 -20.84 -9.13
N PHE A 295 -11.15 -20.71 -8.94
CA PHE A 295 -12.08 -20.77 -10.07
C PHE A 295 -11.75 -19.69 -11.10
N ALA A 296 -11.20 -20.10 -12.24
CA ALA A 296 -10.83 -19.20 -13.32
C ALA A 296 -12.07 -18.79 -14.14
N PRO A 297 -12.22 -17.50 -14.51
CA PRO A 297 -13.31 -17.06 -15.37
C PRO A 297 -13.25 -17.73 -16.76
N ALA A 298 -14.41 -17.91 -17.40
CA ALA A 298 -14.65 -18.76 -18.58
C ALA A 298 -13.87 -18.42 -19.88
N SER A 299 -12.86 -17.56 -19.83
CA SER A 299 -12.11 -16.99 -20.96
C SER A 299 -10.81 -17.72 -21.32
N GLY A 300 -10.57 -18.93 -20.79
CA GLY A 300 -9.49 -19.81 -21.24
C GLY A 300 -8.08 -19.49 -20.72
N GLY A 301 -7.93 -18.49 -19.84
CA GLY A 301 -6.71 -18.30 -19.03
C GLY A 301 -6.72 -19.22 -17.80
N ARG A 302 -5.59 -19.27 -17.09
CA ARG A 302 -5.43 -20.10 -15.88
C ARG A 302 -4.80 -19.28 -14.76
N LEU A 303 -5.36 -19.34 -13.55
CA LEU A 303 -4.81 -18.70 -12.36
C LEU A 303 -4.33 -19.78 -11.39
N MET A 304 -3.07 -19.68 -10.97
CA MET A 304 -2.53 -20.44 -9.83
C MET A 304 -2.20 -19.44 -8.73
N ALA A 305 -2.63 -19.70 -7.50
CA ALA A 305 -2.39 -18.81 -6.37
C ALA A 305 -1.71 -19.56 -5.21
N ALA A 306 -0.76 -18.90 -4.54
CA ALA A 306 -0.16 -19.40 -3.31
C ALA A 306 0.06 -18.26 -2.32
N ALA A 307 0.14 -18.62 -1.04
CA ALA A 307 0.41 -17.68 0.03
C ALA A 307 1.91 -17.61 0.29
N HIS A 308 2.42 -16.40 0.49
CA HIS A 308 3.76 -16.19 1.03
C HIS A 308 3.78 -16.24 2.57
N GLY A 309 2.65 -16.54 3.22
CA GLY A 309 2.49 -16.46 4.67
C GLY A 309 1.91 -15.13 5.13
N TYR A 310 1.79 -14.94 6.45
CA TYR A 310 1.17 -13.74 7.02
C TYR A 310 2.07 -12.51 6.92
N PHE A 311 3.38 -12.68 7.09
CA PHE A 311 4.37 -11.59 7.09
C PHE A 311 5.24 -11.61 5.83
N GLY A 312 5.20 -12.68 5.02
CA GLY A 312 6.05 -12.82 3.84
C GLY A 312 7.20 -13.78 3.99
N GLU A 313 7.19 -14.56 5.07
CA GLU A 313 8.22 -15.53 5.44
C GLU A 313 8.57 -16.52 4.32
N ASN A 314 7.67 -16.75 3.35
CA ASN A 314 7.90 -17.63 2.21
C ASN A 314 7.93 -16.90 0.86
N LEU A 315 8.01 -15.57 0.82
CA LEU A 315 7.88 -14.80 -0.42
C LEU A 315 8.93 -15.20 -1.46
N ASP A 316 10.21 -15.29 -1.09
CA ASP A 316 11.30 -15.67 -2.01
C ASP A 316 11.10 -17.06 -2.59
N ALA A 317 10.79 -18.04 -1.73
CA ALA A 317 10.53 -19.41 -2.14
C ALA A 317 9.32 -19.49 -3.08
N ARG A 318 8.24 -18.78 -2.73
CA ARG A 318 7.00 -18.73 -3.53
C ARG A 318 7.18 -17.99 -4.84
N ALA A 319 7.95 -16.90 -4.86
CA ALA A 319 8.27 -16.15 -6.07
C ALA A 319 9.12 -17.00 -7.02
N ALA A 320 10.12 -17.73 -6.51
CA ALA A 320 10.91 -18.66 -7.30
C ALA A 320 10.04 -19.77 -7.91
N GLU A 321 9.17 -20.39 -7.11
CA GLU A 321 8.20 -21.38 -7.60
C GLU A 321 7.25 -20.81 -8.66
N ALA A 322 6.76 -19.58 -8.46
CA ALA A 322 5.82 -18.90 -9.35
C ALA A 322 6.38 -18.74 -10.77
N THR A 323 7.69 -18.52 -10.92
CA THR A 323 8.35 -18.37 -12.23
C THR A 323 8.19 -19.60 -13.13
N SER A 324 7.94 -20.78 -12.56
CA SER A 324 7.71 -22.02 -13.31
C SER A 324 6.23 -22.30 -13.61
N ARG A 325 5.31 -21.50 -13.06
CA ARG A 325 3.87 -21.78 -13.02
C ARG A 325 3.00 -20.83 -13.83
N GLY A 326 3.52 -19.64 -14.18
CA GLY A 326 2.79 -18.62 -14.92
C GLY A 326 3.59 -18.03 -16.09
N GLU A 327 2.89 -17.55 -17.12
CA GLU A 327 3.48 -16.67 -18.15
C GLU A 327 3.66 -15.24 -17.62
N VAL A 328 2.80 -14.85 -16.68
CA VAL A 328 2.91 -13.62 -15.89
C VAL A 328 2.89 -14.03 -14.42
N VAL A 329 3.85 -13.52 -13.65
CA VAL A 329 3.92 -13.72 -12.21
C VAL A 329 3.54 -12.41 -11.55
N VAL A 330 2.49 -12.42 -10.74
CA VAL A 330 2.07 -11.28 -9.93
C VAL A 330 2.51 -11.55 -8.51
N LEU A 331 3.46 -10.75 -8.03
CA LEU A 331 3.94 -10.80 -6.66
C LEU A 331 3.33 -9.64 -5.89
N ASP A 332 2.57 -10.00 -4.86
CA ASP A 332 2.08 -9.07 -3.86
C ASP A 332 3.24 -8.73 -2.91
N VAL A 333 3.89 -7.61 -3.20
CA VAL A 333 5.11 -7.22 -2.50
C VAL A 333 4.79 -6.30 -1.33
N GLY A 334 3.74 -5.47 -1.45
CA GLY A 334 3.36 -4.51 -0.41
C GLY A 334 4.37 -3.37 -0.28
N ASN A 335 4.65 -2.97 0.95
CA ASN A 335 5.56 -1.89 1.31
C ASN A 335 6.98 -2.35 1.66
N ARG A 336 7.34 -3.59 1.34
CA ARG A 336 8.67 -4.14 1.60
C ARG A 336 9.79 -3.29 0.99
N THR A 337 10.90 -3.16 1.71
CA THR A 337 12.05 -2.33 1.34
C THR A 337 12.87 -2.97 0.19
N PRO A 338 13.66 -2.20 -0.58
CA PRO A 338 14.50 -2.78 -1.64
C PRO A 338 15.42 -3.92 -1.17
N ALA A 339 15.90 -3.87 0.08
CA ALA A 339 16.73 -4.91 0.68
C ALA A 339 15.98 -6.24 0.84
N GLU A 340 14.73 -6.19 1.33
CA GLU A 340 13.85 -7.36 1.45
C GLU A 340 13.46 -7.96 0.08
N LEU A 341 13.62 -7.20 -1.01
CA LEU A 341 13.33 -7.66 -2.37
C LEU A 341 14.56 -8.22 -3.11
N ALA A 342 15.75 -8.14 -2.52
CA ALA A 342 16.99 -8.55 -3.19
C ALA A 342 16.99 -10.05 -3.60
N GLY A 343 16.22 -10.89 -2.91
CA GLY A 343 16.02 -12.31 -3.21
C GLY A 343 14.98 -12.61 -4.31
N LEU A 344 14.17 -11.61 -4.69
CA LEU A 344 13.07 -11.79 -5.63
C LEU A 344 13.52 -11.70 -7.10
N PRO A 345 12.80 -12.37 -8.01
CA PRO A 345 13.03 -12.16 -9.43
C PRO A 345 12.76 -10.69 -9.78
N ALA A 346 13.66 -10.04 -10.52
CA ALA A 346 13.51 -8.63 -10.86
C ALA A 346 12.19 -8.35 -11.60
N ALA A 347 11.52 -7.25 -11.26
CA ALA A 347 10.26 -6.85 -11.88
C ALA A 347 10.48 -6.44 -13.35
N ASP A 348 9.65 -6.96 -14.26
CA ASP A 348 9.50 -6.42 -15.62
C ASP A 348 8.53 -5.22 -15.64
N LEU A 349 7.71 -5.10 -14.58
CA LEU A 349 6.83 -3.97 -14.30
C LEU A 349 6.60 -3.87 -12.78
N THR A 350 6.75 -2.68 -12.23
CA THR A 350 6.24 -2.37 -10.88
C THR A 350 4.89 -1.68 -11.02
N VAL A 351 3.88 -2.20 -10.33
CA VAL A 351 2.58 -1.57 -10.20
C VAL A 351 2.52 -0.92 -8.83
N PHE A 352 2.58 0.41 -8.80
CA PHE A 352 2.40 1.20 -7.59
C PHE A 352 0.91 1.40 -7.31
N THR A 353 0.48 1.06 -6.10
CA THR A 353 -0.90 1.25 -5.63
C THR A 353 -0.92 2.25 -4.48
N ASP A 354 -1.76 3.28 -4.60
CA ASP A 354 -2.05 4.23 -3.51
C ASP A 354 -3.54 4.56 -3.47
N HIS A 355 -4.00 5.15 -2.38
CA HIS A 355 -5.36 5.64 -2.24
C HIS A 355 -5.51 7.06 -2.78
N TYR A 356 -6.72 7.38 -3.21
CA TYR A 356 -7.09 8.75 -3.51
C TYR A 356 -6.99 9.64 -2.27
N ARG A 357 -6.13 10.66 -2.35
CA ARG A 357 -6.05 11.72 -1.35
C ARG A 357 -6.46 13.02 -2.01
N GLY A 358 -7.53 13.65 -1.52
CA GLY A 358 -8.06 14.89 -2.11
C GLY A 358 -6.98 15.97 -2.28
N ARG A 359 -6.02 16.06 -1.36
CA ARG A 359 -4.90 17.01 -1.41
C ARG A 359 -3.95 16.86 -2.62
N ASP A 360 -3.88 15.68 -3.21
CA ASP A 360 -2.98 15.42 -4.36
C ASP A 360 -3.65 15.74 -5.70
N TRP A 361 -4.98 15.89 -5.68
CA TRP A 361 -5.84 16.10 -6.84
C TRP A 361 -6.58 17.44 -6.81
N VAL A 362 -6.62 18.10 -5.66
CA VAL A 362 -7.31 19.35 -5.43
C VAL A 362 -6.32 20.33 -4.82
N ARG A 363 -6.18 21.48 -5.46
CA ARG A 363 -5.46 22.61 -4.94
C ARG A 363 -6.41 23.54 -4.20
N VAL A 364 -6.03 23.94 -3.00
CA VAL A 364 -6.72 25.00 -2.27
C VAL A 364 -6.00 26.31 -2.62
N ASP A 365 -6.56 27.06 -3.57
CA ASP A 365 -6.15 28.44 -3.77
C ASP A 365 -6.73 29.29 -2.64
N VAL A 366 -5.84 29.89 -1.85
CA VAL A 366 -6.23 30.90 -0.88
C VAL A 366 -6.28 32.23 -1.64
N VAL A 367 -7.48 32.64 -2.05
CA VAL A 367 -7.71 33.96 -2.64
C VAL A 367 -7.86 34.95 -1.49
N ASP A 368 -6.74 35.58 -1.16
CA ASP A 368 -6.71 36.66 -0.18
C ASP A 368 -7.11 37.98 -0.86
N THR A 369 -8.41 38.29 -0.81
CA THR A 369 -8.97 39.55 -1.35
C THR A 369 -8.87 40.71 -0.39
N ARG A 370 -8.26 40.50 0.80
CA ARG A 370 -8.11 41.56 1.79
C ARG A 370 -7.26 42.69 1.18
N PRO A 371 -7.54 43.96 1.51
CA PRO A 371 -6.75 45.09 1.03
C PRO A 371 -5.24 44.83 1.20
N GLU A 372 -4.39 45.31 0.28
CA GLU A 372 -2.93 45.11 0.30
C GLU A 372 -2.30 45.28 1.69
N GLN A 373 -2.86 46.19 2.47
CA GLN A 373 -2.33 46.52 3.77
C GLN A 373 -2.73 45.50 4.84
N VAL A 374 -3.89 44.83 4.72
CA VAL A 374 -4.25 43.69 5.57
C VAL A 374 -3.29 42.51 5.34
N ARG A 375 -2.83 42.31 4.10
CA ARG A 375 -1.82 41.30 3.76
C ARG A 375 -0.44 41.63 4.35
N VAL A 376 -0.07 42.91 4.39
CA VAL A 376 1.15 43.38 5.09
C VAL A 376 1.10 43.10 6.59
N PHE A 377 -0.07 43.27 7.23
CA PHE A 377 -0.22 42.96 8.66
C PHE A 377 -0.35 41.46 8.95
N ALA A 378 -0.89 40.66 8.03
CA ALA A 378 -0.80 39.20 8.10
C ALA A 378 0.67 38.73 8.03
N ALA A 379 1.48 39.33 7.16
CA ALA A 379 2.92 39.09 7.10
C ALA A 379 3.66 39.58 8.36
N LEU A 380 3.22 40.68 9.00
CA LEU A 380 3.74 41.09 10.32
C LEU A 380 3.32 40.14 11.44
N GLY A 381 2.10 39.57 11.37
CA GLY A 381 1.62 38.52 12.26
C GLY A 381 2.38 37.20 12.09
N GLU A 382 2.74 36.87 10.85
CA GLU A 382 3.58 35.72 10.49
C GLU A 382 5.02 35.93 10.95
N ALA A 383 5.60 37.11 10.72
CA ALA A 383 6.90 37.51 11.28
C ALA A 383 6.91 37.55 12.81
N PHE A 384 5.76 37.87 13.43
CA PHE A 384 5.57 37.77 14.87
C PHE A 384 5.44 36.32 15.35
N GLY A 385 4.77 35.45 14.61
CA GLY A 385 4.76 34.01 14.87
C GLY A 385 6.18 33.42 14.79
N GLN A 386 6.96 33.86 13.81
CA GLN A 386 8.37 33.52 13.64
C GLN A 386 9.27 34.10 14.75
N TRP A 387 8.85 35.20 15.41
CA TRP A 387 9.58 35.86 16.51
C TRP A 387 9.15 35.38 17.92
N ARG A 388 7.89 34.97 18.10
CA ARG A 388 7.30 34.52 19.40
C ARG A 388 7.37 33.01 19.57
N GLY A 389 7.30 32.24 18.48
CA GLY A 389 7.85 30.90 18.52
C GLY A 389 9.34 31.00 18.81
N PRO A 390 9.95 30.08 19.56
CA PRO A 390 11.41 30.00 19.55
C PRO A 390 11.85 30.05 18.09
N SER A 391 12.76 30.97 17.79
CA SER A 391 13.42 31.15 16.48
C SER A 391 13.26 29.92 15.60
N VAL A 392 12.61 30.03 14.43
CA VAL A 392 12.58 28.91 13.46
C VAL A 392 13.88 28.86 12.64
N GLU A 393 15.01 29.07 13.30
CA GLU A 393 15.98 27.98 13.32
C GLU A 393 16.04 27.51 14.77
N PRO A 394 15.28 26.45 15.13
CA PRO A 394 15.47 25.84 16.42
C PRO A 394 16.92 25.38 16.46
N ALA A 395 17.57 25.56 17.62
CA ALA A 395 18.77 24.78 17.89
C ALA A 395 18.41 23.33 17.56
N ASP A 396 19.30 22.59 16.90
CA ASP A 396 18.98 21.25 16.36
C ASP A 396 18.35 20.32 17.42
N ALA A 397 18.58 20.58 18.72
CA ALA A 397 17.91 19.95 19.84
C ALA A 397 16.37 20.11 19.89
N ASP A 398 15.82 21.30 19.64
CA ASP A 398 14.38 21.56 19.70
C ASP A 398 13.65 21.02 18.45
N ARG A 399 14.31 21.08 17.28
CA ARG A 399 13.84 20.37 16.07
C ARG A 399 13.74 18.88 16.36
N LEU A 400 14.74 18.35 17.04
CA LEU A 400 14.80 16.94 17.36
C LEU A 400 13.74 16.54 18.39
N LEU A 401 13.51 17.34 19.44
CA LEU A 401 12.43 17.10 20.41
C LEU A 401 11.06 17.05 19.74
N ALA A 402 10.74 18.01 18.86
CA ALA A 402 9.46 18.06 18.15
C ALA A 402 9.27 16.91 17.16
N ALA A 403 10.35 16.48 16.49
CA ALA A 403 10.32 15.32 15.61
C ALA A 403 10.07 14.03 16.40
N LEU A 404 10.83 13.81 17.48
CA LEU A 404 10.64 12.68 18.39
C LEU A 404 9.22 12.62 18.93
N ASP A 405 8.63 13.78 19.20
CA ASP A 405 7.28 13.93 19.72
C ASP A 405 6.17 13.50 18.76
N ARG A 406 6.35 13.80 17.48
CA ARG A 406 5.46 13.37 16.39
C ARG A 406 5.61 11.88 16.12
N GLU A 407 6.84 11.41 16.07
CA GLU A 407 7.16 10.04 15.72
C GLU A 407 6.78 9.07 16.84
N PHE A 408 6.92 9.50 18.09
CA PHE A 408 6.42 8.73 19.22
C PHE A 408 4.90 8.66 19.28
N PHE A 409 4.18 9.68 18.80
CA PHE A 409 2.73 9.59 18.67
C PHE A 409 2.34 8.46 17.73
N PHE A 410 2.95 8.39 16.55
CA PHE A 410 2.72 7.28 15.61
C PHE A 410 3.14 5.94 16.18
N TYR A 411 4.33 5.87 16.78
CA TYR A 411 4.83 4.69 17.47
C TYR A 411 3.84 4.15 18.52
N ALA A 412 3.29 5.04 19.35
CA ALA A 412 2.32 4.65 20.37
C ALA A 412 0.96 4.26 19.78
N MET A 413 0.49 4.93 18.73
CA MET A 413 -0.77 4.58 18.04
C MET A 413 -0.67 3.20 17.38
N VAL A 414 0.43 2.92 16.67
CA VAL A 414 0.70 1.61 16.08
C VAL A 414 0.79 0.54 17.17
N ARG A 415 1.45 0.83 18.29
CA ARG A 415 1.58 -0.12 19.41
C ARG A 415 0.28 -0.39 20.16
N LEU A 416 -0.70 0.51 20.10
CA LEU A 416 -2.06 0.25 20.60
C LEU A 416 -2.83 -0.69 19.69
N GLU A 417 -2.59 -0.62 18.38
CA GLU A 417 -3.24 -1.44 17.36
C GLU A 417 -2.56 -2.81 17.20
N ALA A 418 -1.23 -2.86 17.35
CA ALA A 418 -0.36 -4.02 17.21
C ALA A 418 0.77 -3.99 18.28
N PRO A 419 0.57 -4.60 19.47
CA PRO A 419 1.51 -4.51 20.59
C PRO A 419 2.92 -5.07 20.34
N ASP A 420 3.04 -5.94 19.33
CA ASP A 420 4.22 -6.78 19.05
C ASP A 420 5.03 -6.32 17.82
N GLU A 421 4.55 -5.34 17.03
CA GLU A 421 5.27 -4.75 15.88
C GLU A 421 5.64 -3.31 16.20
N VAL A 422 6.91 -3.03 16.56
CA VAL A 422 7.27 -1.66 16.95
C VAL A 422 8.73 -1.32 16.68
N ASP A 423 9.05 -1.24 15.39
CA ASP A 423 10.18 -0.46 14.90
C ASP A 423 9.64 0.85 14.30
N VAL A 424 10.30 1.97 14.60
CA VAL A 424 9.88 3.32 14.16
C VAL A 424 10.23 3.55 12.68
N TRP A 425 11.28 2.87 12.24
CA TRP A 425 11.83 2.76 10.89
C TRP A 425 12.64 1.45 10.84
N ASP A 426 13.09 0.96 9.69
CA ASP A 426 14.01 -0.18 9.59
C ASP A 426 15.47 0.29 9.78
N THR A 427 16.14 -0.16 10.86
CA THR A 427 17.54 0.26 11.13
C THR A 427 18.54 -0.27 10.11
N ASP A 428 18.16 -1.30 9.34
CA ASP A 428 18.97 -1.88 8.26
C ASP A 428 18.67 -1.23 6.89
N ASP A 429 17.63 -0.39 6.78
CA ASP A 429 17.32 0.40 5.58
C ASP A 429 17.82 1.86 5.70
N ALA A 430 18.94 2.14 5.04
CA ALA A 430 19.53 3.47 5.04
C ALA A 430 18.59 4.56 4.48
N GLU A 431 17.65 4.24 3.58
CA GLU A 431 16.72 5.22 3.01
C GLU A 431 15.56 5.54 3.96
N ASP A 432 15.04 4.55 4.71
CA ASP A 432 14.03 4.73 5.77
C ASP A 432 14.61 5.53 6.95
N VAL A 433 15.88 5.26 7.27
CA VAL A 433 16.64 6.07 8.22
C VAL A 433 16.82 7.51 7.70
N GLU A 434 17.23 7.73 6.44
CA GLU A 434 17.36 9.10 5.90
C GLU A 434 16.01 9.84 5.83
N GLU A 435 14.91 9.18 5.44
CA GLU A 435 13.57 9.76 5.34
C GLU A 435 13.01 10.17 6.71
N TRP A 436 13.21 9.33 7.73
CA TRP A 436 12.79 9.66 9.10
C TRP A 436 13.55 10.87 9.67
N TRP A 437 14.84 11.00 9.35
CA TRP A 437 15.72 12.05 9.88
C TRP A 437 15.72 13.38 9.09
N ASP A 438 15.10 13.47 7.90
CA ASP A 438 15.10 14.68 7.04
C ASP A 438 14.09 15.78 7.49
N PHE A 439 13.46 15.65 8.67
CA PHE A 439 12.52 16.61 9.30
C PHE A 439 11.40 17.19 8.38
N GLY A 440 11.17 16.60 7.21
CA GLY A 440 10.17 17.00 6.21
C GLY A 440 8.79 16.43 6.54
N SER A 441 7.95 17.25 7.17
CA SER A 441 6.55 16.97 7.54
C SER A 441 5.71 16.27 6.45
N HIS A 442 5.40 14.98 6.62
CA HIS A 442 4.45 14.24 5.77
C HIS A 442 2.99 14.22 6.29
N TRP A 443 2.75 14.71 7.51
CA TRP A 443 1.39 14.81 8.07
C TRP A 443 1.27 16.04 8.97
N GLY A 444 0.29 16.90 8.67
CA GLY A 444 -0.15 17.93 9.59
C GLY A 444 -1.19 17.32 10.53
N PRO A 445 -1.00 17.34 11.85
CA PRO A 445 -2.06 16.96 12.78
C PRO A 445 -3.21 17.95 12.60
N GLY A 446 -4.41 17.44 12.56
CA GLY A 446 -5.59 18.26 12.32
C GLY A 446 -6.88 17.62 12.75
N HIS A 447 -6.83 16.38 13.25
CA HIS A 447 -8.01 15.70 13.78
C HIS A 447 -8.02 15.79 15.32
N PRO A 448 -9.19 15.99 15.95
CA PRO A 448 -9.35 15.93 17.40
C PRO A 448 -8.88 14.61 18.05
N ASP A 449 -8.71 13.56 17.24
CA ASP A 449 -8.24 12.23 17.66
C ASP A 449 -6.70 12.08 17.62
N ASP A 450 -5.95 13.12 17.22
CA ASP A 450 -4.48 13.12 17.15
C ASP A 450 -3.82 13.30 18.54
N LEU A 451 -4.36 12.63 19.56
CA LEU A 451 -3.86 12.64 20.94
C LEU A 451 -3.40 11.26 21.37
N LEU A 452 -2.26 11.20 22.04
CA LEU A 452 -1.84 9.99 22.75
C LEU A 452 -2.93 9.55 23.76
N PRO A 453 -3.01 8.26 24.10
CA PRO A 453 -3.81 7.82 25.23
C PRO A 453 -3.39 8.54 26.50
N PRO A 454 -4.31 8.71 27.47
CA PRO A 454 -3.93 9.07 28.83
C PRO A 454 -2.78 8.21 29.36
N GLU A 455 -1.90 8.79 30.21
CA GLU A 455 -0.71 8.11 30.74
C GLU A 455 -1.01 6.80 31.50
N ASP A 456 -2.24 6.65 31.99
CA ASP A 456 -2.75 5.46 32.69
C ASP A 456 -3.44 4.44 31.77
N ALA A 457 -3.75 4.83 30.53
CA ALA A 457 -4.44 4.00 29.56
C ALA A 457 -3.49 3.09 28.75
N ALA A 458 -2.20 3.38 28.77
CA ALA A 458 -1.17 2.60 28.06
C ALA A 458 0.19 2.69 28.78
N PRO A 459 1.09 1.70 28.62
CA PRO A 459 2.41 1.73 29.26
C PRO A 459 3.39 2.67 28.54
N LEU A 460 3.00 3.94 28.37
CA LEU A 460 3.71 4.96 27.59
C LEU A 460 5.14 5.19 28.07
N ASP A 461 5.42 5.12 29.37
CA ASP A 461 6.80 5.25 29.89
C ASP A 461 7.72 4.10 29.44
N SER A 462 7.18 2.89 29.32
CA SER A 462 7.92 1.76 28.76
C SER A 462 8.16 1.96 27.27
N TRP A 463 7.16 2.53 26.58
CA TRP A 463 7.21 2.80 25.15
C TRP A 463 8.19 3.91 24.80
N ARG A 464 8.26 4.99 25.58
CA ARG A 464 9.22 6.08 25.41
C ARG A 464 10.65 5.58 25.53
N ARG A 465 10.93 4.71 26.52
CA ARG A 465 12.24 4.11 26.70
C ARG A 465 12.62 3.23 25.52
N HIS A 466 11.71 2.35 25.09
CA HIS A 466 11.94 1.52 23.92
C HIS A 466 12.18 2.35 22.64
N PHE A 467 11.38 3.38 22.44
CA PHE A 467 11.51 4.32 21.33
C PHE A 467 12.87 5.03 21.35
N LEU A 468 13.30 5.56 22.49
CA LEU A 468 14.63 6.19 22.61
C LEU A 468 15.78 5.21 22.45
N ASP A 469 15.69 4.01 23.01
CA ASP A 469 16.73 2.98 22.89
C ASP A 469 16.93 2.60 21.43
N PHE A 470 15.83 2.51 20.68
CA PHE A 470 15.80 2.19 19.26
C PHE A 470 16.50 3.26 18.39
N ILE A 471 16.15 4.53 18.57
CA ILE A 471 16.65 5.63 17.72
C ILE A 471 18.02 6.18 18.15
N THR A 472 18.49 5.85 19.36
CA THR A 472 19.72 6.41 19.96
C THR A 472 20.99 6.23 19.12
N PRO A 473 21.28 5.04 18.57
CA PRO A 473 22.48 4.83 17.76
C PRO A 473 22.58 5.83 16.59
N GLU A 474 21.44 6.13 15.98
CA GLU A 474 21.38 7.00 14.81
C GLU A 474 21.32 8.48 15.17
N GLY A 475 20.60 8.81 16.24
CA GLY A 475 20.59 10.16 16.79
C GLY A 475 21.97 10.63 17.24
N GLN A 476 22.77 9.75 17.86
CA GLN A 476 24.18 10.03 18.18
C GLN A 476 25.04 10.22 16.93
N ARG A 477 24.76 9.48 15.85
CA ARG A 477 25.50 9.57 14.59
C ARG A 477 25.25 10.89 13.86
N ARG A 478 23.98 11.33 13.80
CA ARG A 478 23.54 12.51 13.03
C ARG A 478 23.59 13.81 13.82
N HIS A 479 23.31 13.75 15.11
CA HIS A 479 23.28 14.92 16.00
C HIS A 479 24.22 14.72 17.21
N PRO A 480 25.52 14.41 17.00
CA PRO A 480 26.44 14.05 18.08
C PRO A 480 26.58 15.13 19.16
N GLU A 481 26.38 16.39 18.80
CA GLU A 481 26.53 17.54 19.71
C GLU A 481 25.30 17.78 20.59
N HIS A 482 24.14 17.20 20.23
CA HIS A 482 22.85 17.52 20.84
C HIS A 482 22.08 16.28 21.34
N TRP A 483 22.40 15.10 20.82
CA TRP A 483 21.63 13.88 21.06
C TRP A 483 21.51 13.51 22.53
N ASP A 484 22.61 13.48 23.28
CA ASP A 484 22.57 13.06 24.69
C ASP A 484 21.69 14.01 25.53
N ALA A 485 21.74 15.32 25.26
CA ALA A 485 20.89 16.29 25.92
C ALA A 485 19.40 16.14 25.54
N VAL A 486 19.10 15.85 24.27
CA VAL A 486 17.74 15.63 23.79
C VAL A 486 17.17 14.32 24.33
N ARG A 487 17.91 13.21 24.24
CA ARG A 487 17.52 11.90 24.76
C ARG A 487 17.18 11.97 26.25
N ASP A 488 18.03 12.65 27.04
CA ASP A 488 17.87 12.71 28.49
C ASP A 488 16.68 13.60 28.92
N SER A 489 16.25 14.54 28.06
CA SER A 489 15.13 15.46 28.34
C SER A 489 13.80 15.07 27.66
N TRP A 490 13.84 14.28 26.58
CA TRP A 490 12.67 14.03 25.74
C TRP A 490 11.56 13.22 26.42
N ILE A 491 11.88 12.20 27.22
CA ILE A 491 10.84 11.42 27.92
C ILE A 491 9.97 12.33 28.81
N ALA A 492 10.61 13.22 29.56
CA ALA A 492 9.93 14.16 30.44
C ALA A 492 9.14 15.20 29.64
N HIS A 493 9.70 15.69 28.53
CA HIS A 493 9.04 16.59 27.60
C HIS A 493 7.76 15.98 27.01
N ASN A 494 7.87 14.79 26.40
CA ASN A 494 6.76 14.07 25.76
C ASN A 494 5.65 13.71 26.75
N ARG A 495 6.02 13.27 27.96
CA ARG A 495 5.08 12.98 29.05
C ARG A 495 4.32 14.23 29.50
N MET A 496 5.03 15.35 29.68
CA MET A 496 4.41 16.62 30.05
C MET A 496 3.42 17.08 28.98
N ARG A 497 3.79 16.99 27.70
CA ARG A 497 2.91 17.29 26.56
C ARG A 497 1.64 16.45 26.57
N ASN A 498 1.75 15.14 26.77
CA ASN A 498 0.59 14.25 26.77
C ASN A 498 -0.33 14.49 27.99
N LEU A 499 0.26 14.76 29.17
CA LEU A 499 -0.50 15.16 30.36
C LEU A 499 -1.28 16.47 30.15
N GLN A 500 -0.73 17.39 29.36
CA GLN A 500 -1.40 18.63 28.93
C GLN A 500 -2.43 18.40 27.82
N ARG A 501 -2.63 17.16 27.35
CA ARG A 501 -3.51 16.79 26.24
C ARG A 501 -3.24 17.60 24.97
N LEU A 502 -1.96 17.90 24.72
CA LEU A 502 -1.53 18.56 23.50
C LEU A 502 -1.24 17.50 22.41
N SER A 503 -1.59 17.82 21.17
CA SER A 503 -1.21 17.02 20.00
C SER A 503 0.31 17.00 19.80
N ALA A 504 0.76 16.13 18.90
CA ALA A 504 2.18 16.02 18.51
C ALA A 504 2.83 17.33 18.02
N ASP A 505 2.03 18.29 17.53
CA ASP A 505 2.50 19.63 17.14
C ASP A 505 2.25 20.72 18.21
N GLY A 506 1.76 20.33 19.39
CA GLY A 506 1.51 21.23 20.52
C GLY A 506 0.16 21.94 20.51
N SER A 507 -0.77 21.59 19.61
CA SER A 507 -2.13 22.17 19.58
C SER A 507 -3.03 21.60 20.69
N THR A 508 -3.94 22.42 21.23
CA THR A 508 -4.94 22.00 22.23
C THR A 508 -6.19 21.35 21.59
N LEU A 509 -6.95 20.57 22.36
CA LEU A 509 -8.20 19.93 21.91
C LEU A 509 -9.23 20.93 21.34
N ASP A 510 -9.39 22.09 21.99
CA ASP A 510 -10.32 23.14 21.57
C ASP A 510 -9.89 23.80 20.25
N GLU A 511 -8.58 23.95 20.03
CA GLU A 511 -8.04 24.46 18.77
C GLU A 511 -8.26 23.47 17.62
N LEU A 512 -8.20 22.16 17.88
CA LEU A 512 -8.48 21.10 16.91
C LEU A 512 -9.98 21.03 16.55
N ALA A 513 -10.86 21.11 17.55
CA ALA A 513 -12.31 21.13 17.35
C ALA A 513 -12.79 22.40 16.60
N LYS A 514 -12.16 23.55 16.89
CA LYS A 514 -12.41 24.82 16.21
C LYS A 514 -11.97 24.78 14.74
N ARG A 515 -10.77 24.28 14.43
CA ARG A 515 -10.29 24.09 13.05
C ARG A 515 -11.19 23.16 12.22
N THR A 516 -11.71 22.10 12.85
CA THR A 516 -12.64 21.15 12.22
C THR A 516 -14.02 21.78 11.95
N SER A 517 -14.51 22.63 12.86
CA SER A 517 -15.79 23.33 12.72
C SER A 517 -15.71 24.44 11.67
N GLU A 518 -14.61 25.20 11.63
CA GLU A 518 -14.34 26.24 10.63
C GLU A 518 -14.24 25.65 9.21
N PHE A 519 -13.71 24.43 9.09
CA PHE A 519 -13.65 23.68 7.83
C PHE A 519 -15.03 23.29 7.28
N LEU A 520 -16.01 22.98 8.14
CA LEU A 520 -17.37 22.59 7.75
C LEU A 520 -18.26 23.80 7.41
N VAL A 521 -18.00 24.96 8.02
CA VAL A 521 -18.77 26.20 7.78
C VAL A 521 -18.36 26.90 6.49
N ALA A 522 -17.10 26.77 6.05
CA ALA A 522 -16.58 27.39 4.83
C ALA A 522 -17.11 26.79 3.50
N ALA A 523 -17.94 25.74 3.55
CA ALA A 523 -18.47 25.05 2.37
C ALA A 523 -19.81 25.63 1.83
N GLY A 524 -20.28 26.78 2.32
CA GLY A 524 -21.57 27.37 1.90
C GLY A 524 -21.60 28.89 1.80
N GLN A 525 -21.74 29.36 0.55
CA GLN A 525 -22.27 30.66 0.06
C GLN A 525 -21.33 31.86 -0.22
N ASP A 526 -21.62 32.43 -1.40
CA ASP A 526 -21.13 33.64 -2.07
C ASP A 526 -21.51 34.95 -1.34
N LEU A 527 -20.53 35.82 -1.08
CA LEU A 527 -20.74 37.27 -0.94
C LEU A 527 -19.51 38.05 -1.44
N GLN A 528 -19.75 39.08 -2.27
CA GLN A 528 -18.73 40.04 -2.73
C GLN A 528 -18.58 41.18 -1.70
N PRO A 529 -17.39 41.46 -1.15
CA PRO A 529 -17.20 42.52 -0.14
C PRO A 529 -17.01 43.91 -0.74
N ARG A 530 -17.44 44.95 -0.01
CA ARG A 530 -17.21 46.37 -0.33
C ARG A 530 -15.76 46.76 0.01
N ALA A 531 -15.12 47.54 -0.87
CA ALA A 531 -13.80 48.11 -0.58
C ALA A 531 -13.83 49.10 0.61
N ALA A 532 -12.92 48.90 1.57
CA ALA A 532 -12.73 49.79 2.73
C ALA A 532 -12.11 51.14 2.33
N SER A 533 -12.58 52.22 2.96
CA SER A 533 -12.07 53.58 2.76
C SER A 533 -10.62 53.75 3.27
N ALA A 534 -9.94 54.83 2.90
CA ALA A 534 -8.57 55.10 3.37
C ALA A 534 -8.50 55.32 4.89
N GLU A 535 -9.52 55.92 5.48
CA GLU A 535 -9.63 56.17 6.92
C GLU A 535 -9.89 54.87 7.69
N GLU A 536 -10.85 54.05 7.25
CA GLU A 536 -11.09 52.72 7.82
C GLU A 536 -9.83 51.85 7.76
N ARG A 537 -9.07 51.93 6.67
CA ARG A 537 -7.78 51.23 6.54
C ARG A 537 -6.72 51.74 7.52
N GLN A 538 -6.64 53.05 7.78
CA GLN A 538 -5.65 53.58 8.72
C GLN A 538 -6.01 53.21 10.17
N THR A 539 -7.28 53.37 10.53
CA THR A 539 -7.81 53.01 11.86
C THR A 539 -7.61 51.52 12.16
N TRP A 540 -7.85 50.66 11.17
CA TRP A 540 -7.63 49.22 11.29
C TRP A 540 -6.15 48.87 11.53
N ARG A 541 -5.21 49.47 10.78
CA ARG A 541 -3.76 49.24 10.97
C ARG A 541 -3.29 49.66 12.36
N THR A 542 -3.78 50.79 12.85
CA THR A 542 -3.50 51.28 14.20
C THR A 542 -4.04 50.30 15.25
N ALA A 543 -5.30 49.89 15.14
CA ALA A 543 -5.92 48.95 16.08
C ALA A 543 -5.20 47.58 16.12
N MET A 544 -4.81 47.04 14.96
CA MET A 544 -4.06 45.78 14.87
C MET A 544 -2.68 45.87 15.50
N LEU A 545 -1.97 46.96 15.27
CA LEU A 545 -0.65 47.17 15.87
C LEU A 545 -0.76 47.35 17.40
N THR A 546 -1.77 48.06 17.89
CA THR A 546 -2.07 48.19 19.33
C THR A 546 -2.36 46.82 19.95
N ARG A 547 -3.19 45.99 19.31
CA ARG A 547 -3.50 44.62 19.78
C ARG A 547 -2.26 43.72 19.79
N TRP A 548 -1.40 43.86 18.79
CA TRP A 548 -0.12 43.16 18.72
C TRP A 548 0.84 43.58 19.85
N LEU A 549 0.95 44.89 20.11
CA LEU A 549 1.72 45.43 21.24
C LEU A 549 1.16 44.92 22.58
N ASP A 550 -0.16 44.91 22.76
CA ASP A 550 -0.81 44.37 23.97
C ASP A 550 -0.51 42.88 24.17
N ALA A 551 -0.61 42.06 23.12
CA ALA A 551 -0.31 40.63 23.22
C ALA A 551 1.17 40.37 23.58
N ARG A 552 2.08 41.15 22.99
CA ARG A 552 3.53 41.02 23.19
C ARG A 552 3.96 41.56 24.56
N PHE A 553 3.32 42.62 25.02
CA PHE A 553 3.46 43.17 26.36
C PHE A 553 2.91 42.21 27.41
N ALA A 554 1.73 41.62 27.20
CA ALA A 554 1.18 40.61 28.11
C ALA A 554 2.09 39.37 28.22
N ALA A 555 2.64 38.89 27.10
CA ALA A 555 3.61 37.80 27.12
C ALA A 555 4.92 38.17 27.85
N ARG A 556 5.43 39.40 27.65
CA ARG A 556 6.62 39.90 28.33
C ARG A 556 6.39 40.15 29.82
N LEU A 557 5.23 40.73 30.17
CA LEU A 557 4.83 40.96 31.55
C LEU A 557 4.74 39.66 32.34
N ARG A 558 4.22 38.58 31.75
CA ARG A 558 4.16 37.27 32.42
C ARG A 558 5.54 36.76 32.85
N LEU A 559 6.58 37.03 32.06
CA LEU A 559 7.97 36.66 32.37
C LEU A 559 8.62 37.58 33.40
N ASP A 560 8.33 38.88 33.33
CA ASP A 560 9.00 39.90 34.14
C ASP A 560 8.27 40.19 35.47
N ALA A 561 7.03 39.74 35.64
CA ALA A 561 6.16 40.08 36.77
C ALA A 561 6.70 39.64 38.14
N ALA A 562 7.44 38.53 38.21
CA ALA A 562 8.11 38.07 39.43
C ALA A 562 9.31 38.94 39.85
N TYR A 563 9.82 39.77 38.93
CA TYR A 563 10.97 40.64 39.15
C TYR A 563 10.57 42.10 39.46
N LEU A 564 9.27 42.38 39.50
CA LEU A 564 8.78 43.70 39.89
C LEU A 564 9.08 43.95 41.37
N PRO A 565 9.65 45.12 41.73
CA PRO A 565 9.97 45.44 43.10
C PRO A 565 8.70 45.61 43.93
N ARG A 566 8.39 44.64 44.80
CA ARG A 566 7.23 44.65 45.70
C ARG A 566 7.65 44.56 47.17
N PRO A 567 6.84 45.05 48.12
CA PRO A 567 7.01 44.76 49.54
C PRO A 567 7.05 43.24 49.78
N ALA A 568 7.94 42.78 50.68
CA ALA A 568 8.15 41.36 50.93
C ALA A 568 6.86 40.60 51.29
N ALA A 569 5.94 41.22 52.03
CA ALA A 569 4.64 40.63 52.36
C ALA A 569 3.78 40.37 51.11
N GLN A 570 3.76 41.31 50.17
CA GLN A 570 3.00 41.17 48.91
C GLN A 570 3.61 40.12 48.00
N THR A 571 4.95 40.02 47.94
CA THR A 571 5.63 38.95 47.19
C THR A 571 5.28 37.57 47.76
N VAL A 572 5.30 37.41 49.08
CA VAL A 572 4.93 36.14 49.72
C VAL A 572 3.44 35.83 49.54
N MET A 573 2.56 36.83 49.64
CA MET A 573 1.13 36.63 49.34
C MET A 573 0.91 36.19 47.89
N ALA A 574 1.54 36.83 46.91
CA ALA A 574 1.45 36.43 45.50
C ALA A 574 1.97 35.01 45.23
N VAL A 575 3.03 34.60 45.94
CA VAL A 575 3.51 33.20 45.93
C VAL A 575 2.44 32.26 46.49
N LEU A 576 1.84 32.59 47.63
CA LEU A 576 0.78 31.79 48.24
C LEU A 576 -0.47 31.73 47.34
N ASP A 577 -0.85 32.82 46.70
CA ASP A 577 -1.97 32.89 45.77
C ASP A 577 -1.72 31.98 44.55
N ALA A 578 -0.53 32.04 43.95
CA ALA A 578 -0.14 31.15 42.87
C ALA A 578 -0.13 29.68 43.29
N ARG A 579 0.37 29.37 44.49
CA ARG A 579 0.39 28.00 45.04
C ARG A 579 -1.01 27.52 45.42
N PHE A 580 -1.89 28.38 45.91
CA PHE A 580 -3.29 28.06 46.17
C PHE A 580 -4.05 27.79 44.88
N HIS A 581 -3.78 28.52 43.79
CA HIS A 581 -4.33 28.17 42.49
C HIS A 581 -3.83 26.82 41.97
N THR A 582 -2.57 26.49 42.22
CA THR A 582 -1.93 25.23 41.78
C THR A 582 -2.38 24.01 42.60
N HIS A 583 -2.51 24.16 43.92
CA HIS A 583 -2.73 23.07 44.88
C HIS A 583 -4.05 23.17 45.67
N GLY A 584 -4.91 24.13 45.33
CA GLY A 584 -6.19 24.37 46.00
C GLY A 584 -7.32 23.44 45.54
N PRO A 585 -8.58 23.91 45.51
CA PRO A 585 -9.80 23.08 45.45
C PRO A 585 -9.99 22.22 44.18
N HIS A 586 -9.04 22.30 43.25
CA HIS A 586 -9.00 21.54 41.99
C HIS A 586 -8.08 20.31 42.07
N ASN A 587 -7.34 20.13 43.16
CA ASN A 587 -6.44 18.99 43.33
C ASN A 587 -7.06 17.91 44.24
N THR A 588 -7.11 16.66 43.76
CA THR A 588 -7.84 15.54 44.38
C THR A 588 -7.27 15.05 45.71
N GLU A 589 -6.04 15.43 46.06
CA GLU A 589 -5.35 14.95 47.28
C GLU A 589 -5.69 15.77 48.54
N GLY A 590 -6.32 16.93 48.40
CA GLY A 590 -6.68 17.82 49.50
C GLY A 590 -5.47 18.45 50.23
N PHE A 591 -5.72 19.38 51.15
CA PHE A 591 -4.65 20.12 51.87
C PHE A 591 -3.82 19.26 52.84
N ALA A 592 -4.19 17.99 53.03
CA ALA A 592 -3.53 17.10 53.98
C ALA A 592 -2.18 16.55 53.45
N SER A 593 -1.98 16.43 52.14
CA SER A 593 -0.70 16.01 51.54
C SER A 593 0.28 17.19 51.30
N LEU A 594 -0.18 18.43 51.46
CA LEU A 594 0.58 19.65 51.14
C LEU A 594 1.78 19.89 52.08
N ALA A 595 1.68 19.46 53.34
CA ALA A 595 2.67 19.77 54.38
C ALA A 595 4.08 19.27 54.04
N ASP A 596 4.21 18.15 53.32
CA ASP A 596 5.50 17.59 52.91
C ASP A 596 6.12 18.36 51.74
N ALA A 597 5.30 18.89 50.82
CA ALA A 597 5.74 19.61 49.62
C ALA A 597 6.26 21.04 49.92
N VAL A 598 5.76 21.69 50.97
CA VAL A 598 6.05 23.10 51.32
C VAL A 598 7.47 23.28 51.88
N THR A 599 8.13 22.18 52.28
CA THR A 599 9.45 22.20 52.92
C THR A 599 10.60 22.55 51.97
N GLY A 600 10.40 22.43 50.65
CA GLY A 600 11.41 22.71 49.62
C GLY A 600 11.61 24.21 49.34
N ASP A 601 12.81 24.60 48.94
CA ASP A 601 13.16 26.00 48.62
C ASP A 601 12.39 26.54 47.41
N GLU A 602 12.13 25.68 46.43
CA GLU A 602 11.41 26.03 45.19
C GLU A 602 9.94 26.38 45.44
N TRP A 603 9.35 25.90 46.54
CA TRP A 603 7.95 26.17 46.87
C TRP A 603 7.72 27.66 47.16
N TRP A 604 8.72 28.32 47.75
CA TRP A 604 8.71 29.73 48.15
C TRP A 604 9.43 30.66 47.16
N ASP A 605 9.94 30.12 46.03
CA ASP A 605 10.60 30.91 44.99
C ASP A 605 9.57 31.65 44.14
N ALA A 606 9.59 32.99 44.17
CA ALA A 606 8.64 33.83 43.44
C ALA A 606 8.69 33.62 41.91
N PRO A 607 9.88 33.56 41.28
CA PRO A 607 10.00 33.11 39.90
C PRO A 607 9.41 31.72 39.63
N ALA A 608 9.62 30.72 40.49
CA ALA A 608 9.03 29.39 40.30
C ALA A 608 7.51 29.38 40.45
N ALA A 609 6.97 30.17 41.37
CA ALA A 609 5.53 30.31 41.56
C ALA A 609 4.87 31.03 40.36
N ALA A 610 5.50 32.07 39.82
CA ALA A 610 5.03 32.73 38.60
C ALA A 610 5.07 31.79 37.40
N ARG A 611 6.15 31.01 37.23
CA ARG A 611 6.26 30.00 36.17
C ARG A 611 5.20 28.89 36.27
N SER A 612 4.79 28.49 37.48
CA SER A 612 3.72 27.50 37.62
C SER A 612 2.36 27.99 37.10
N LEU A 613 2.15 29.31 37.01
CA LEU A 613 0.95 29.89 36.40
C LEU A 613 1.02 29.95 34.86
N GLU A 614 2.20 29.72 34.24
CA GLU A 614 2.38 29.80 32.78
C GLU A 614 1.66 28.66 32.02
N GLY A 615 1.45 27.50 32.66
CA GLY A 615 0.83 26.31 32.06
C GLY A 615 -0.69 26.20 32.27
N THR A 616 -1.26 27.03 33.14
CA THR A 616 -2.70 27.12 33.36
C THR A 616 -3.21 28.26 32.50
N GLY A 617 -3.93 27.99 31.42
CA GLY A 617 -4.66 29.04 30.68
C GLY A 617 -5.53 29.89 31.61
N SER A 618 -6.07 31.01 31.09
CA SER A 618 -6.89 31.99 31.83
C SER A 618 -7.62 31.37 33.02
N LEU A 619 -7.53 32.01 34.20
CA LEU A 619 -8.18 31.56 35.44
C LEU A 619 -9.52 30.88 35.12
N PRO A 620 -9.69 29.56 35.35
CA PRO A 620 -10.93 28.90 35.02
C PRO A 620 -12.07 29.60 35.75
N PRO A 621 -13.18 29.94 35.08
CA PRO A 621 -14.30 30.61 35.73
C PRO A 621 -14.73 29.75 36.91
N ALA A 622 -14.71 30.35 38.09
CA ALA A 622 -14.89 29.58 39.30
C ALA A 622 -16.28 28.92 39.28
N PRO A 623 -16.41 27.62 39.60
CA PRO A 623 -17.72 26.99 39.72
C PRO A 623 -18.53 27.71 40.81
N ASP A 624 -19.85 27.81 40.61
CA ASP A 624 -20.86 28.34 41.55
C ASP A 624 -20.85 27.53 42.88
N ARG A 625 -19.81 27.69 43.69
CA ARG A 625 -19.65 27.07 45.01
C ARG A 625 -19.96 28.09 46.10
N ASP A 626 -20.55 27.60 47.19
CA ASP A 626 -20.89 28.37 48.38
C ASP A 626 -19.66 29.15 48.93
N PRO A 627 -19.74 30.47 49.13
CA PRO A 627 -18.66 31.29 49.69
C PRO A 627 -18.11 30.76 51.03
N SER A 628 -18.96 30.14 51.86
CA SER A 628 -18.55 29.59 53.15
C SER A 628 -17.62 28.39 53.03
N ALA A 629 -17.72 27.60 51.96
CA ALA A 629 -16.82 26.48 51.69
C ALA A 629 -15.42 26.96 51.29
N ARG A 630 -15.33 28.05 50.51
CA ARG A 630 -14.04 28.63 50.08
C ARG A 630 -13.25 29.23 51.24
N ASP A 631 -13.93 29.87 52.19
CA ASP A 631 -13.26 30.42 53.38
C ASP A 631 -12.68 29.30 54.29
N VAL A 632 -13.35 28.13 54.36
CA VAL A 632 -12.82 26.94 55.05
C VAL A 632 -11.59 26.37 54.32
N GLU A 633 -11.59 26.35 52.99
CA GLU A 633 -10.46 25.89 52.18
C GLU A 633 -9.23 26.81 52.31
N ARG A 634 -9.42 28.13 52.25
CA ARG A 634 -8.35 29.12 52.47
C ARG A 634 -7.76 29.01 53.87
N ALA A 635 -8.60 28.87 54.89
CA ALA A 635 -8.14 28.65 56.26
C ALA A 635 -7.36 27.34 56.40
N SER A 636 -7.79 26.28 55.71
CA SER A 636 -7.12 24.97 55.71
C SER A 636 -5.77 25.02 54.99
N PHE A 637 -5.67 25.75 53.87
CA PHE A 637 -4.42 25.99 53.15
C PHE A 637 -3.41 26.78 54.01
N LEU A 638 -3.84 27.91 54.59
CA LEU A 638 -2.98 28.70 55.49
C LEU A 638 -2.48 27.85 56.66
N THR A 639 -3.36 27.02 57.24
CA THR A 639 -2.98 26.12 58.34
C THR A 639 -1.91 25.10 57.91
N ALA A 640 -1.98 24.58 56.67
CA ALA A 640 -1.02 23.61 56.15
C ALA A 640 0.37 24.23 55.92
N VAL A 641 0.46 25.52 55.63
CA VAL A 641 1.72 26.23 55.34
C VAL A 641 2.25 27.06 56.51
N GLU A 642 1.48 27.20 57.59
CA GLU A 642 1.75 28.09 58.74
C GLU A 642 3.13 27.85 59.37
N ALA A 643 3.45 26.59 59.68
CA ALA A 643 4.69 26.26 60.38
C ALA A 643 5.93 26.62 59.54
N GLU A 644 5.87 26.36 58.24
CA GLU A 644 6.99 26.56 57.33
C GLU A 644 7.10 28.02 56.87
N GLY A 645 5.96 28.69 56.64
CA GLY A 645 5.90 30.12 56.36
C GLY A 645 6.44 30.96 57.50
N ALA A 646 6.08 30.65 58.75
CA ALA A 646 6.63 31.30 59.93
C ALA A 646 8.14 31.07 60.08
N ARG A 647 8.61 29.85 59.77
CA ARG A 647 10.04 29.50 59.81
C ARG A 647 10.87 30.27 58.77
N ARG A 648 10.37 30.44 57.54
CA ARG A 648 11.10 31.05 56.43
C ARG A 648 10.95 32.58 56.36
N HIS A 649 9.77 33.10 56.68
CA HIS A 649 9.44 34.51 56.48
C HIS A 649 9.24 35.32 57.77
N GLY A 650 9.49 34.71 58.95
CA GLY A 650 9.69 35.39 60.23
C GLY A 650 8.71 36.54 60.50
N GLU A 651 9.24 37.77 60.59
CA GLU A 651 8.47 38.99 60.90
C GLU A 651 7.38 39.31 59.86
N VAL A 652 7.58 38.94 58.60
CA VAL A 652 6.65 39.20 57.48
C VAL A 652 5.44 38.26 57.52
N TRP A 653 5.61 37.06 58.08
CA TRP A 653 4.56 36.03 58.09
C TRP A 653 3.29 36.46 58.84
N SER A 654 3.43 37.24 59.91
CA SER A 654 2.29 37.73 60.69
C SER A 654 1.35 38.62 59.87
N GLU A 655 1.91 39.42 58.96
CA GLU A 655 1.16 40.26 58.05
C GLU A 655 0.49 39.44 56.94
N VAL A 656 1.24 38.49 56.35
CA VAL A 656 0.75 37.56 55.32
C VAL A 656 -0.44 36.76 55.86
N ARG A 657 -0.30 36.13 57.04
CA ARG A 657 -1.35 35.31 57.66
C ARG A 657 -2.64 36.09 57.91
N ASN A 658 -2.53 37.35 58.31
CA ASN A 658 -3.71 38.16 58.66
C ASN A 658 -4.43 38.72 57.42
N HIS A 659 -3.74 38.90 56.29
CA HIS A 659 -4.27 39.61 55.13
C HIS A 659 -4.43 38.76 53.87
N TRP A 660 -3.76 37.61 53.77
CA TRP A 660 -3.75 36.79 52.56
C TRP A 660 -5.14 36.36 52.10
N ALA A 661 -6.01 35.87 52.99
CA ALA A 661 -7.34 35.39 52.61
C ALA A 661 -8.24 36.49 52.01
N GLU A 662 -8.12 37.73 52.51
CA GLU A 662 -8.84 38.89 51.96
C GLU A 662 -8.19 39.39 50.67
N HIS A 663 -6.87 39.34 50.57
CA HIS A 663 -6.14 39.65 49.34
C HIS A 663 -6.52 38.69 48.20
N HIS A 664 -6.47 37.38 48.44
CA HIS A 664 -6.87 36.36 47.48
C HIS A 664 -8.32 36.55 47.01
N ARG A 665 -9.23 36.89 47.93
CA ARG A 665 -10.63 37.17 47.62
C ARG A 665 -10.80 38.35 46.65
N ARG A 666 -10.00 39.40 46.80
CA ARG A 666 -10.03 40.56 45.88
C ARG A 666 -9.47 40.19 44.51
N LEU A 667 -8.37 39.43 44.47
CA LEU A 667 -7.82 38.90 43.22
C LEU A 667 -8.87 38.08 42.45
N GLU A 668 -9.60 37.19 43.13
CA GLU A 668 -10.71 36.44 42.51
C GLU A 668 -11.85 37.35 42.02
N GLN A 669 -12.22 38.39 42.79
CA GLN A 669 -13.33 39.30 42.45
C GLN A 669 -12.99 40.22 41.28
N ASP A 670 -11.74 40.66 41.20
CA ASP A 670 -11.26 41.59 40.19
C ASP A 670 -10.70 40.86 38.95
N GLU A 671 -10.78 39.52 38.93
CA GLU A 671 -10.23 38.65 37.89
C GLU A 671 -8.73 38.90 37.63
N GLN A 672 -7.99 39.22 38.71
CA GLN A 672 -6.57 39.57 38.65
C GLN A 672 -5.67 38.37 38.95
N GLU A 673 -4.58 38.25 38.19
CA GLU A 673 -3.55 37.26 38.44
C GLU A 673 -2.67 37.66 39.65
N PRO A 674 -2.17 36.71 40.46
CA PRO A 674 -1.35 36.97 41.65
C PRO A 674 -0.13 37.88 41.45
N PHE A 675 0.43 37.88 40.23
CA PHE A 675 1.60 38.67 39.87
C PHE A 675 1.26 39.81 38.87
N ALA A 676 0.00 40.10 38.62
CA ALA A 676 -0.38 41.20 37.72
C ALA A 676 0.21 42.54 38.23
N PRO A 677 0.82 43.37 37.36
CA PRO A 677 1.28 44.71 37.73
C PRO A 677 0.10 45.66 37.97
N ASP A 678 0.28 46.63 38.85
CA ASP A 678 -0.75 47.64 39.12
C ASP A 678 -0.98 48.53 37.88
N GLU A 679 -2.19 49.08 37.73
CA GLU A 679 -2.54 49.94 36.60
C GLU A 679 -1.60 51.16 36.48
N ALA A 680 -1.05 51.64 37.61
CA ALA A 680 -0.08 52.73 37.67
C ALA A 680 1.33 52.33 37.19
N GLU A 681 1.69 51.05 37.19
CA GLU A 681 2.99 50.52 36.77
C GLU A 681 3.02 50.20 35.27
N LEU A 682 1.85 49.89 34.68
CA LEU A 682 1.70 49.54 33.27
C LEU A 682 2.35 50.55 32.31
N PRO A 683 2.19 51.88 32.44
CA PRO A 683 2.75 52.84 31.46
C PRO A 683 4.27 52.86 31.42
N GLU A 684 4.94 52.57 32.54
CA GLU A 684 6.41 52.48 32.63
C GLU A 684 6.90 51.18 32.01
N LEU A 685 6.27 50.06 32.35
CA LEU A 685 6.60 48.74 31.79
C LEU A 685 6.37 48.72 30.27
N ARG A 686 5.31 49.37 29.79
CA ARG A 686 5.04 49.55 28.35
C ARG A 686 6.13 50.37 27.66
N ARG A 687 6.67 51.42 28.31
CA ARG A 687 7.77 52.24 27.79
C ARG A 687 9.07 51.44 27.67
N GLN A 688 9.41 50.68 28.70
CA GLN A 688 10.58 49.79 28.69
C GLN A 688 10.45 48.72 27.60
N PHE A 689 9.25 48.15 27.46
CA PHE A 689 8.96 47.18 26.42
C PHE A 689 9.10 47.79 25.01
N ILE A 690 8.53 48.97 24.72
CA ILE A 690 8.72 49.65 23.43
C ILE A 690 10.20 49.94 23.15
N ALA A 691 10.97 50.39 24.15
CA ALA A 691 12.40 50.66 23.99
C ALA A 691 13.22 49.41 23.64
N SER A 692 12.71 48.22 23.96
CA SER A 692 13.31 46.93 23.57
C SER A 692 12.94 46.48 22.15
N LEU A 693 11.98 47.13 21.49
CA LEU A 693 11.57 46.82 20.12
C LEU A 693 12.35 47.64 19.09
N ALA A 694 12.78 47.00 18.01
CA ALA A 694 13.26 47.73 16.83
C ALA A 694 12.07 48.46 16.14
N PRO A 695 12.23 49.74 15.72
CA PRO A 695 11.16 50.50 15.10
C PRO A 695 10.73 49.87 13.76
N VAL A 696 9.44 49.58 13.62
CA VAL A 696 8.87 48.98 12.40
C VAL A 696 8.43 50.10 11.46
N THR A 697 9.29 50.48 10.51
CA THR A 697 9.08 51.63 9.61
C THR A 697 8.41 51.28 8.27
N ALA A 698 8.14 49.99 8.00
CA ALA A 698 7.79 49.49 6.66
C ALA A 698 6.30 49.63 6.26
N ALA A 699 5.39 50.02 7.16
CA ALA A 699 3.94 49.85 6.95
C ALA A 699 3.13 51.13 6.68
N GLY A 700 3.78 52.30 6.53
CA GLY A 700 3.08 53.58 6.32
C GLY A 700 2.18 53.98 7.50
N VAL A 701 2.37 53.36 8.67
CA VAL A 701 1.75 53.71 9.94
C VAL A 701 2.73 54.59 10.71
N ASP A 702 2.23 55.65 11.31
CA ASP A 702 2.99 56.49 12.23
C ASP A 702 3.27 55.71 13.52
N TRP A 703 4.40 54.99 13.54
CA TRP A 703 4.85 54.17 14.67
C TRP A 703 4.93 54.97 15.97
N GLU A 704 5.32 56.24 15.89
CA GLU A 704 5.44 57.13 17.04
C GLU A 704 4.05 57.51 17.59
N ALA A 705 3.08 57.81 16.72
CA ALA A 705 1.71 58.06 17.13
C ALA A 705 1.03 56.81 17.74
N VAL A 706 1.23 55.62 17.15
CA VAL A 706 0.61 54.38 17.65
C VAL A 706 1.23 53.94 18.97
N THR A 707 2.56 53.98 19.10
CA THR A 707 3.22 53.69 20.38
C THR A 707 2.84 54.72 21.43
N GLY A 708 2.73 56.00 21.09
CA GLY A 708 2.23 57.05 21.98
C GLY A 708 0.80 56.80 22.49
N LEU A 709 -0.12 56.41 21.60
CA LEU A 709 -1.50 56.05 21.97
C LEU A 709 -1.58 54.80 22.87
N TRP A 710 -0.76 53.78 22.56
CA TRP A 710 -0.70 52.55 23.34
C TRP A 710 -0.07 52.76 24.73
N LEU A 711 0.96 53.62 24.82
CA LEU A 711 1.54 54.07 26.10
C LEU A 711 0.53 54.83 26.96
N ALA A 712 -0.35 55.60 26.33
CA ALA A 712 -1.44 56.32 26.99
C ALA A 712 -2.64 55.43 27.37
N GLY A 713 -2.62 54.13 27.04
CA GLY A 713 -3.69 53.19 27.37
C GLY A 713 -4.97 53.34 26.54
N ALA A 714 -4.95 54.14 25.47
CA ALA A 714 -6.12 54.36 24.62
C ALA A 714 -6.37 53.14 23.72
N ARG A 715 -7.40 52.33 24.02
CA ARG A 715 -7.86 51.25 23.14
C ARG A 715 -8.73 51.82 22.03
N SER A 716 -8.21 51.91 20.80
CA SER A 716 -9.02 52.31 19.64
C SER A 716 -9.49 51.10 18.82
N ASP A 717 -10.78 51.10 18.44
CA ASP A 717 -11.41 50.40 17.31
C ASP A 717 -11.14 48.90 17.09
N ALA A 718 -10.77 48.14 18.13
CA ALA A 718 -10.56 46.69 18.06
C ALA A 718 -11.76 45.88 17.50
N ALA A 719 -12.99 46.43 17.57
CA ALA A 719 -14.19 45.80 17.01
C ALA A 719 -14.21 45.76 15.46
N ARG A 720 -13.58 46.72 14.78
CA ARG A 720 -13.56 46.79 13.29
C ARG A 720 -12.58 45.82 12.64
N VAL A 721 -11.76 45.14 13.44
CA VAL A 721 -10.72 44.22 12.97
C VAL A 721 -11.30 42.89 12.52
N HIS A 722 -12.41 42.45 13.14
CA HIS A 722 -13.08 41.18 12.86
C HIS A 722 -13.90 41.19 11.56
N ASP A 723 -14.20 42.37 11.01
CA ASP A 723 -15.01 42.54 9.79
C ASP A 723 -14.28 42.18 8.48
N PHE A 724 -13.06 41.62 8.54
CA PHE A 724 -12.23 41.27 7.37
C PHE A 724 -11.81 39.79 7.33
N ASP A 725 -12.19 38.98 8.33
CA ASP A 725 -11.86 37.55 8.40
C ASP A 725 -12.61 36.73 7.33
N ASP A 726 -13.77 37.22 6.88
CA ASP A 726 -14.62 36.67 5.81
C ASP A 726 -14.08 36.90 4.38
N MET A 727 -13.03 37.72 4.23
CA MET A 727 -12.43 38.07 2.93
C MET A 727 -11.28 37.13 2.48
N ILE A 728 -10.98 36.07 3.25
CA ILE A 728 -10.07 34.99 2.87
C ILE A 728 -10.90 33.85 2.29
N GLU A 729 -10.90 33.73 0.97
CA GLU A 729 -11.62 32.65 0.30
C GLU A 729 -10.68 31.48 0.01
N ARG A 730 -11.02 30.28 0.46
CA ARG A 730 -10.30 29.04 0.12
C ARG A 730 -11.01 28.35 -1.04
N ARG A 731 -10.61 28.65 -2.26
CA ARG A 731 -11.17 28.01 -3.46
C ARG A 731 -10.47 26.69 -3.73
N GLN A 732 -11.24 25.61 -3.71
CA GLN A 732 -10.77 24.33 -4.22
C GLN A 732 -10.85 24.36 -5.75
N ARG A 733 -9.73 24.16 -6.43
CA ARG A 733 -9.70 23.89 -7.87
C ARG A 733 -9.01 22.55 -8.13
N PRO A 734 -9.34 21.85 -9.23
CA PRO A 734 -8.55 20.71 -9.66
C PRO A 734 -7.07 21.10 -9.78
N ALA A 735 -6.19 20.27 -9.23
CA ALA A 735 -4.77 20.37 -9.51
C ALA A 735 -4.54 20.10 -11.01
N THR A 736 -3.51 20.73 -11.58
CA THR A 736 -3.12 20.43 -12.96
C THR A 736 -2.55 19.01 -13.04
N GLY A 737 -2.61 18.39 -14.21
CA GLY A 737 -2.05 17.04 -14.39
C GLY A 737 -0.57 16.93 -14.03
N GLU A 738 0.21 18.01 -14.20
CA GLU A 738 1.63 18.06 -13.84
C GLU A 738 1.85 18.16 -12.32
N GLU A 739 1.00 18.90 -11.60
CA GLU A 739 1.03 18.98 -10.14
C GLU A 739 0.67 17.63 -9.51
N THR A 740 -0.41 16.98 -9.96
CA THR A 740 -0.79 15.64 -9.49
C THR A 740 0.27 14.62 -9.86
N ALA A 741 0.82 14.66 -11.07
CA ALA A 741 1.92 13.78 -11.46
C ALA A 741 3.15 13.95 -10.57
N LYS A 742 3.50 15.18 -10.17
CA LYS A 742 4.62 15.45 -9.26
C LYS A 742 4.40 14.84 -7.88
N SER A 743 3.18 14.91 -7.34
CA SER A 743 2.85 14.26 -6.06
C SER A 743 2.95 12.74 -6.17
N LEU A 744 2.36 12.14 -7.22
CA LEU A 744 2.43 10.70 -7.44
C LEU A 744 3.87 10.20 -7.68
N LEU A 745 4.69 10.97 -8.40
CA LEU A 745 6.10 10.64 -8.63
C LEU A 745 6.94 10.70 -7.35
N ARG A 746 6.58 11.53 -6.38
CA ARG A 746 7.26 11.54 -5.07
C ARG A 746 7.07 10.19 -4.38
N GLU A 747 5.84 9.71 -4.32
CA GLU A 747 5.52 8.41 -3.71
C GLU A 747 6.12 7.24 -4.50
N VAL A 748 6.13 7.31 -5.85
CA VAL A 748 6.82 6.30 -6.67
C VAL A 748 8.33 6.29 -6.42
N ARG A 749 8.96 7.44 -6.17
CA ARG A 749 10.40 7.51 -5.85
C ARG A 749 10.71 6.92 -4.48
N ALA A 750 9.83 7.10 -3.50
CA ALA A 750 9.96 6.50 -2.17
C ALA A 750 9.96 4.96 -2.18
N LEU A 751 9.59 4.31 -3.30
CA LEU A 751 9.73 2.86 -3.45
C LEU A 751 11.19 2.38 -3.68
N GLY A 752 12.16 3.31 -3.79
CA GLY A 752 13.57 2.99 -4.03
C GLY A 752 13.79 2.25 -5.36
N LEU A 753 12.98 2.54 -6.38
CA LEU A 753 13.04 1.81 -7.66
C LEU A 753 14.25 2.23 -8.48
N GLU A 754 14.95 1.24 -9.03
CA GLU A 754 15.97 1.45 -10.06
C GLU A 754 15.42 2.33 -11.19
N PRO A 755 16.13 3.39 -11.65
CA PRO A 755 15.61 4.38 -12.60
C PRO A 755 15.07 3.80 -13.93
N GLN A 756 15.58 2.64 -14.34
CA GLN A 756 15.14 1.93 -15.54
C GLN A 756 13.90 1.03 -15.34
N THR A 757 13.42 0.87 -14.11
CA THR A 757 12.28 -0.02 -13.80
C THR A 757 10.98 0.62 -14.28
N PRO A 758 10.22 -0.04 -15.17
CA PRO A 758 8.95 0.49 -15.64
C PRO A 758 7.92 0.51 -14.51
N VAL A 759 7.22 1.63 -14.35
CA VAL A 759 6.19 1.79 -13.31
C VAL A 759 4.82 2.05 -13.92
N ALA A 760 3.80 1.35 -13.44
CA ALA A 760 2.40 1.72 -13.65
C ALA A 760 1.77 2.13 -12.32
N VAL A 761 0.90 3.15 -12.34
CA VAL A 761 0.26 3.69 -11.13
C VAL A 761 -1.21 3.33 -11.11
N ILE A 762 -1.70 2.84 -9.98
CA ILE A 762 -3.11 2.61 -9.69
C ILE A 762 -3.50 3.48 -8.50
N ILE A 763 -4.52 4.32 -8.70
CA ILE A 763 -5.13 5.11 -7.62
C ILE A 763 -6.46 4.48 -7.25
N ASN A 764 -6.46 3.82 -6.10
CA ASN A 764 -7.61 3.15 -5.53
C ASN A 764 -8.55 4.15 -4.83
N MET A 765 -9.82 3.77 -4.69
CA MET A 765 -10.87 4.61 -4.08
C MET A 765 -10.97 6.02 -4.70
N TYR A 766 -10.71 6.14 -6.01
CA TYR A 766 -10.74 7.41 -6.72
C TYR A 766 -12.12 8.07 -6.62
N ARG A 767 -12.17 9.27 -6.04
CA ARG A 767 -13.37 10.11 -6.00
C ARG A 767 -13.24 11.14 -7.11
N SER A 768 -14.18 11.18 -8.05
CA SER A 768 -14.10 12.14 -9.16
C SER A 768 -14.37 13.54 -8.64
N VAL A 769 -13.30 14.33 -8.44
CA VAL A 769 -13.40 15.76 -8.14
C VAL A 769 -13.09 16.61 -9.39
N GLY A 770 -12.72 15.97 -10.52
CA GLY A 770 -12.47 16.62 -11.81
C GLY A 770 -12.99 15.80 -13.00
N GLU A 771 -13.12 16.47 -14.16
CA GLU A 771 -13.50 15.85 -15.42
C GLU A 771 -12.46 14.77 -15.86
N PRO A 772 -12.85 13.75 -16.66
CA PRO A 772 -11.94 12.70 -17.14
C PRO A 772 -10.63 13.21 -17.77
N GLU A 773 -10.62 14.46 -18.23
CA GLU A 773 -9.45 15.16 -18.76
C GLU A 773 -8.30 15.28 -17.74
N ALA A 774 -8.57 15.49 -16.45
CA ALA A 774 -7.52 15.64 -15.43
C ALA A 774 -6.70 14.35 -15.23
N VAL A 775 -7.35 13.19 -15.28
CA VAL A 775 -6.68 11.87 -15.22
C VAL A 775 -5.84 11.66 -16.48
N ALA A 776 -6.36 12.05 -17.65
CA ALA A 776 -5.64 11.94 -18.92
C ALA A 776 -4.41 12.85 -18.98
N GLU A 777 -4.51 14.09 -18.49
CA GLU A 777 -3.40 15.03 -18.35
C GLU A 777 -2.35 14.51 -17.38
N THR A 778 -2.77 14.01 -16.21
CA THR A 778 -1.86 13.38 -15.23
C THR A 778 -1.14 12.18 -15.86
N ALA A 779 -1.86 11.31 -16.59
CA ALA A 779 -1.26 10.19 -17.30
C ALA A 779 -0.29 10.63 -18.41
N ALA A 780 -0.49 11.79 -19.03
CA ALA A 780 0.43 12.36 -20.01
C ALA A 780 1.69 12.90 -19.33
N ALA A 781 1.54 13.64 -18.23
CA ALA A 781 2.67 14.16 -17.44
C ALA A 781 3.52 13.03 -16.85
N LEU A 782 2.90 12.01 -16.25
CA LEU A 782 3.58 10.82 -15.71
C LEU A 782 4.38 10.06 -16.79
N ARG A 783 3.86 9.97 -18.03
CA ARG A 783 4.59 9.36 -19.16
C ARG A 783 5.88 10.11 -19.49
N GLY A 784 5.91 11.43 -19.31
CA GLY A 784 7.13 12.23 -19.46
C GLY A 784 8.24 11.86 -18.46
N HIS A 785 7.89 11.18 -17.37
CA HIS A 785 8.79 10.74 -16.30
C HIS A 785 8.99 9.22 -16.25
N GLY A 786 8.69 8.50 -17.33
CA GLY A 786 8.96 7.06 -17.43
C GLY A 786 7.88 6.13 -16.85
N VAL A 787 6.79 6.68 -16.32
CA VAL A 787 5.62 5.89 -15.89
C VAL A 787 4.84 5.43 -17.12
N VAL A 788 4.65 4.11 -17.25
CA VAL A 788 4.11 3.46 -18.45
C VAL A 788 2.59 3.33 -18.47
N GLY A 789 1.91 3.60 -17.35
CA GLY A 789 0.45 3.60 -17.24
C GLY A 789 -0.07 4.27 -15.96
N LEU A 790 -1.29 4.81 -16.04
CA LEU A 790 -2.08 5.29 -14.90
C LEU A 790 -3.48 4.69 -15.02
N CYS A 791 -4.01 4.15 -13.93
CA CYS A 791 -5.37 3.66 -13.81
C CYS A 791 -6.00 4.21 -12.53
N THR A 792 -7.25 4.65 -12.59
CA THR A 792 -8.01 5.08 -11.41
C THR A 792 -9.14 4.09 -11.17
N VAL A 793 -9.21 3.52 -9.97
CA VAL A 793 -10.31 2.64 -9.58
C VAL A 793 -11.30 3.48 -8.79
N ALA A 794 -12.42 3.84 -9.43
CA ALA A 794 -13.46 4.62 -8.78
C ALA A 794 -14.08 3.85 -7.61
N GLN A 795 -14.48 4.58 -6.56
CA GLN A 795 -15.41 4.07 -5.54
C GLN A 795 -16.77 3.83 -6.22
N ARG A 796 -16.93 2.69 -6.91
CA ARG A 796 -18.26 2.26 -7.39
C ARG A 796 -19.07 1.87 -6.15
N GLU A 797 -20.33 2.31 -6.08
CA GLU A 797 -21.34 1.80 -5.11
C GLU A 797 -21.33 0.27 -4.99
N ALA A 798 -20.93 -0.43 -6.07
CA ALA A 798 -20.68 -1.86 -6.09
C ALA A 798 -19.69 -2.40 -5.03
N PHE A 799 -18.70 -1.61 -4.60
CA PHE A 799 -17.73 -2.01 -3.56
C PHE A 799 -18.20 -1.66 -2.13
N GLU A 800 -19.17 -0.75 -1.98
CA GLU A 800 -19.68 -0.35 -0.66
C GLU A 800 -20.71 -1.34 -0.10
N GLU A 801 -21.51 -1.97 -0.98
CA GLU A 801 -22.50 -2.98 -0.59
C GLU A 801 -21.92 -4.41 -0.53
N LEU A 802 -20.74 -4.61 -1.10
CA LEU A 802 -20.03 -5.88 -1.06
C LEU A 802 -19.11 -5.89 0.16
N LEU A 803 -19.52 -6.60 1.22
CA LEU A 803 -18.57 -7.10 2.22
C LEU A 803 -17.41 -7.74 1.44
N PHE A 804 -16.16 -7.38 1.75
CA PHE A 804 -14.95 -7.99 1.21
C PHE A 804 -14.95 -9.50 1.50
N ALA A 805 -15.72 -10.24 0.72
CA ALA A 805 -16.10 -11.62 0.95
C ALA A 805 -15.73 -12.44 -0.30
N PRO A 806 -15.24 -13.68 -0.11
CA PRO A 806 -14.76 -14.59 -1.17
C PRO A 806 -15.62 -14.71 -2.44
N SER A 807 -16.94 -14.57 -2.32
CA SER A 807 -17.88 -14.70 -3.44
C SER A 807 -17.90 -13.50 -4.40
N THR A 808 -17.21 -12.41 -4.06
CA THR A 808 -17.29 -11.14 -4.79
C THR A 808 -16.25 -10.99 -5.91
N TRP A 809 -15.18 -11.78 -5.90
CA TRP A 809 -14.10 -11.70 -6.91
C TRP A 809 -14.54 -12.14 -8.32
N ASN A 810 -15.62 -12.91 -8.41
CA ASN A 810 -16.26 -13.30 -9.67
C ASN A 810 -17.60 -12.59 -9.92
N ASP A 811 -17.95 -11.61 -9.08
CA ASP A 811 -19.17 -10.81 -9.25
C ASP A 811 -19.10 -10.01 -10.56
N GLU A 812 -20.20 -9.94 -11.31
CA GLU A 812 -20.25 -9.18 -12.56
C GLU A 812 -19.94 -7.69 -12.37
N ARG A 813 -20.16 -7.14 -11.17
CA ARG A 813 -19.91 -5.73 -10.84
C ARG A 813 -18.43 -5.38 -10.76
N VAL A 814 -17.57 -6.32 -10.36
CA VAL A 814 -16.10 -6.11 -10.27
C VAL A 814 -15.38 -6.40 -11.59
N ARG A 815 -16.01 -7.15 -12.49
CA ARG A 815 -15.44 -7.57 -13.77
C ARG A 815 -14.91 -6.40 -14.63
N PRO A 816 -15.59 -5.25 -14.78
CA PRO A 816 -15.05 -4.14 -15.57
C PRO A 816 -13.74 -3.58 -15.00
N VAL A 817 -13.61 -3.55 -13.66
CA VAL A 817 -12.37 -3.11 -13.00
C VAL A 817 -11.24 -4.10 -13.26
N GLN A 818 -11.52 -5.41 -13.16
CA GLN A 818 -10.54 -6.45 -13.51
C GLN A 818 -10.07 -6.35 -14.96
N GLU A 819 -11.00 -6.18 -15.91
CA GLU A 819 -10.68 -6.04 -17.32
C GLU A 819 -9.85 -4.78 -17.60
N GLU A 820 -10.14 -3.66 -16.95
CA GLU A 820 -9.38 -2.41 -17.05
C GLU A 820 -7.95 -2.56 -16.49
N LEU A 821 -7.82 -3.08 -15.26
CA LEU A 821 -6.54 -3.34 -14.62
C LEU A 821 -5.68 -4.33 -15.41
N GLY A 822 -6.27 -5.44 -15.85
CA GLY A 822 -5.60 -6.45 -16.68
C GLY A 822 -5.15 -5.87 -18.02
N THR A 823 -5.98 -5.03 -18.66
CA THR A 823 -5.63 -4.35 -19.92
C THR A 823 -4.49 -3.36 -19.74
N MET A 824 -4.51 -2.58 -18.65
CA MET A 824 -3.45 -1.64 -18.31
C MET A 824 -2.12 -2.36 -18.10
N VAL A 825 -2.10 -3.39 -17.24
CA VAL A 825 -0.88 -4.16 -16.93
C VAL A 825 -0.35 -4.87 -18.18
N HIS A 826 -1.22 -5.52 -18.97
CA HIS A 826 -0.83 -6.16 -20.23
C HIS A 826 -0.24 -5.17 -21.24
N SER A 827 -0.81 -3.96 -21.32
CA SER A 827 -0.32 -2.91 -22.21
C SER A 827 1.03 -2.34 -21.75
N ALA A 828 1.20 -2.13 -20.45
CA ALA A 828 2.46 -1.71 -19.84
C ALA A 828 3.57 -2.75 -20.12
N LEU A 829 3.30 -4.03 -19.84
CA LEU A 829 4.22 -5.14 -20.11
C LEU A 829 4.59 -5.31 -21.60
N LYS A 830 3.73 -4.90 -22.53
CA LYS A 830 4.06 -4.88 -23.96
C LYS A 830 4.98 -3.73 -24.34
N ARG A 831 4.78 -2.54 -23.74
CA ARG A 831 5.60 -1.35 -24.04
C ARG A 831 7.05 -1.53 -23.57
N THR A 832 7.23 -2.19 -22.43
CA THR A 832 8.57 -2.49 -21.87
C THR A 832 9.35 -3.47 -22.75
N ALA A 833 8.67 -4.41 -23.41
CA ALA A 833 9.28 -5.34 -24.34
C ALA A 833 9.74 -4.71 -25.68
N THR A 834 9.30 -3.48 -26.01
CA THR A 834 9.60 -2.80 -27.28
C THR A 834 10.67 -1.71 -27.20
N THR A 835 11.13 -1.34 -25.99
CA THR A 835 12.19 -0.34 -25.81
C THR A 835 13.55 -1.05 -25.80
N PRO A 836 14.43 -0.87 -26.79
CA PRO A 836 15.74 -1.51 -26.80
C PRO A 836 16.61 -0.90 -25.69
N THR A 837 17.08 -1.74 -24.77
CA THR A 837 18.09 -1.38 -23.77
C THR A 837 19.37 -0.95 -24.49
N ALA A 838 19.67 0.35 -24.45
CA ALA A 838 20.96 0.86 -24.84
C ALA A 838 21.97 0.52 -23.74
N THR A 839 22.70 -0.59 -23.89
CA THR A 839 23.92 -0.85 -23.12
C THR A 839 25.08 -1.10 -24.07
N GLY A 840 26.16 -0.33 -23.87
CA GLY A 840 27.45 -0.63 -24.46
C GLY A 840 28.40 0.55 -24.66
N SER A 841 28.84 1.24 -23.60
CA SER A 841 30.19 1.80 -23.52
C SER A 841 30.57 2.27 -22.09
N SER A 842 31.14 1.36 -21.30
CA SER A 842 32.43 1.52 -20.60
C SER A 842 32.76 0.24 -19.85
#